data_AF-A0A8T3YXF2-F1
#
_entry.id   AF-A0A8T3YXF2-F1
#
_cell.length_a   1.000
_cell.length_b   1.000
_cell.length_c   1.000
_cell.angle_alpha   90.00
_cell.angle_beta   90.00
_cell.angle_gamma   90.00
#
_symmetry.space_group_name_H-M   'P 1'
#
loop_
_entity.id
_entity.type
_entity.pdbx_description
1 polymer ?
#
loop_
_entity_poly.entity_id
_entity_poly.type
_entity_poly.pdbx_seq_one_letter_code
_entity_poly.pdbx_strand_id
1 'polypeptide(L)'
;MRKNIIYGIIVVLIVLFIATIRVFAQDAQSPSFETESTESDDAGVVTEFEEEEAVEEEIVEESAGMTPDSPFYFVDEIADKIEIATAEGEEKAEVAANIAAEKVAEAKLMSDKNLTSETLKALNNANVSSLVEGEVSPKLKEMTQEKMEFIKKLLAEMDKTIPEDLSAIQALIDAQQTQADKNKIAAELAEKIGDFCDKLAQEDYSLMEAEPRCDPEQAPEWLKELIETDLQKREQEATKDVLSMITQCIEDPRQCDCDSISVESHKQDCIEDSALAVRCEYEQDESACNELESKGDKFLEDIPEFMKDVVTERVDQLMEKKEKEMFKKFAPKECIEAGVTTRSECEEIMIDKYGPPPEECMENGNFIGEEQCKAIMEEKYGPPPSECMEGDRFIGEEACETALIASGEIPPECVEGGEFIGRDECQSKMEGKYGEAPEECMENGEFIGEEQCKSIMTEKFGEAPSECMQDGQFIGEEECKAVMIEKGISIGPGGEGSIEGGFGGEGGFGEMGIPQGEFPSECADLSPEECTEVMKGKFGEKFGETMQGIPEGMPQISGGLPEMPLSPEDLMKQIQTLPSDMKEKIEKFSEMEKLEFMKQYEPKQVGILTSDGMKFVSTQELNKIKEMAGQLKETEPEKFKELSNEIEKLEKLKEEGKPFEEFKGGFIDEREEQKQQGEKQEIAADEETETQEAEI
;
A
#
# COMPACT_ATOMS: atom_id res chain seq x y z
N MET A 1 10.40 9.72 -64.19
CA MET A 1 11.86 10.00 -64.32
C MET A 1 12.23 11.47 -64.11
N ARG A 2 11.66 12.45 -64.83
CA ARG A 2 12.04 13.88 -64.64
C ARG A 2 11.77 14.46 -63.23
N LYS A 3 10.71 14.02 -62.55
CA LYS A 3 10.40 14.46 -61.16
C LYS A 3 11.42 13.96 -60.12
N ASN A 4 11.91 12.72 -60.27
CA ASN A 4 12.88 12.14 -59.34
C ASN A 4 14.29 12.74 -59.52
N ILE A 5 14.62 13.22 -60.72
CA ILE A 5 15.89 13.94 -60.97
C ILE A 5 15.85 15.34 -60.32
N ILE A 6 14.71 16.04 -60.37
CA ILE A 6 14.55 17.34 -59.71
C ILE A 6 14.62 17.19 -58.18
N TYR A 7 13.98 16.15 -57.63
CA TYR A 7 14.07 15.85 -56.18
C TYR A 7 15.50 15.52 -55.75
N GLY A 8 16.24 14.73 -56.54
CA GLY A 8 17.64 14.43 -56.26
C GLY A 8 18.55 15.68 -56.29
N ILE A 9 18.31 16.61 -57.21
CA ILE A 9 19.08 17.87 -57.29
C ILE A 9 18.78 18.77 -56.08
N ILE A 10 17.52 18.86 -55.64
CA ILE A 10 17.13 19.67 -54.48
C ILE A 10 17.76 19.11 -53.20
N VAL A 11 17.72 17.79 -52.98
CA VAL A 11 18.35 17.15 -51.81
C VAL A 11 19.86 17.37 -51.79
N VAL A 12 20.53 17.27 -52.95
CA VAL A 12 21.98 17.53 -53.06
C VAL A 12 22.32 19.00 -52.78
N LEU A 13 21.49 19.95 -53.23
CA LEU A 13 21.69 21.37 -52.94
C LEU A 13 21.49 21.69 -51.45
N ILE A 14 20.50 21.07 -50.79
CA ILE A 14 20.28 21.22 -49.34
C ILE A 14 21.46 20.67 -48.54
N VAL A 15 21.97 19.48 -48.90
CA VAL A 15 23.15 18.88 -48.24
C VAL A 15 24.41 19.74 -48.45
N LEU A 16 24.60 20.31 -49.64
CA LEU A 16 25.71 21.23 -49.91
C LEU A 16 25.58 22.54 -49.12
N PHE A 17 24.37 23.06 -48.94
CA PHE A 17 24.10 24.27 -48.16
C PHE A 17 24.38 24.04 -46.67
N ILE A 18 23.95 22.91 -46.11
CA ILE A 18 24.24 22.51 -44.71
C ILE A 18 25.75 22.30 -44.51
N ALA A 19 26.44 21.69 -45.48
CA ALA A 19 27.88 21.49 -45.42
C ALA A 19 28.68 22.81 -45.43
N THR A 20 28.20 23.84 -46.15
CA THR A 20 28.84 25.16 -46.13
C THR A 20 28.63 25.92 -44.82
N ILE A 21 27.52 25.70 -44.12
CA ILE A 21 27.26 26.33 -42.81
C ILE A 21 28.21 25.77 -41.74
N ARG A 22 28.52 24.47 -41.76
CA ARG A 22 29.48 23.85 -40.81
C ARG A 22 30.93 24.30 -40.96
N VAL A 23 31.32 24.86 -42.11
CA VAL A 23 32.69 25.35 -42.33
C VAL A 23 32.92 26.75 -41.74
N PHE A 24 31.85 27.50 -41.41
CA PHE A 24 31.95 28.83 -40.79
C PHE A 24 31.81 28.83 -39.26
N ALA A 25 31.58 27.67 -38.62
CA ALA A 25 31.31 27.57 -37.18
C ALA A 25 32.53 27.15 -36.32
N GLN A 26 33.76 27.13 -36.86
CA GLN A 26 34.96 26.65 -36.13
C GLN A 26 35.94 27.72 -35.63
N ASP A 27 35.64 29.03 -35.73
CA ASP A 27 36.52 30.11 -35.22
C ASP A 27 35.84 30.99 -34.14
N ALA A 28 35.11 30.37 -33.21
CA ALA A 28 34.72 31.01 -31.95
C ALA A 28 35.28 30.19 -30.78
N GLN A 29 36.49 30.54 -30.37
CA GLN A 29 37.22 29.94 -29.26
C GLN A 29 36.75 30.66 -27.97
N SER A 30 35.95 30.01 -27.14
CA SER A 30 35.67 30.45 -25.77
C SER A 30 36.87 30.16 -24.85
N PRO A 31 37.19 31.03 -23.89
CA PRO A 31 38.31 30.82 -22.97
C PRO A 31 37.98 29.73 -21.94
N SER A 32 38.91 28.79 -21.78
CA SER A 32 38.91 27.76 -20.75
C SER A 32 39.00 28.38 -19.35
N PHE A 33 38.02 28.10 -18.50
CA PHE A 33 38.05 28.39 -17.07
C PHE A 33 38.87 27.29 -16.38
N GLU A 34 40.10 27.63 -15.95
CA GLU A 34 40.91 26.78 -15.07
C GLU A 34 40.43 26.97 -13.62
N THR A 35 39.82 25.94 -13.04
CA THR A 35 39.53 25.86 -11.61
C THR A 35 40.81 25.49 -10.86
N GLU A 36 41.45 26.49 -10.26
CA GLU A 36 42.58 26.33 -9.35
C GLU A 36 42.05 25.96 -7.95
N SER A 37 42.36 24.75 -7.50
CA SER A 37 42.09 24.30 -6.13
C SER A 37 43.16 24.85 -5.19
N THR A 38 42.75 25.62 -4.19
CA THR A 38 43.58 25.95 -3.03
C THR A 38 42.88 25.56 -1.74
N GLU A 39 43.45 24.54 -1.08
CA GLU A 39 43.33 24.32 0.36
C GLU A 39 43.98 25.49 1.11
N SER A 40 43.31 26.00 2.15
CA SER A 40 43.95 26.19 3.46
C SER A 40 42.94 26.67 4.50
N ASP A 41 42.94 25.99 5.64
CA ASP A 41 42.44 26.46 6.93
C ASP A 41 43.02 27.82 7.31
N ASP A 42 42.20 28.76 7.79
CA ASP A 42 42.48 29.46 9.06
C ASP A 42 41.27 30.24 9.59
N ALA A 43 41.09 30.17 10.90
CA ALA A 43 40.06 30.88 11.64
C ALA A 43 40.54 32.31 11.94
N GLY A 44 39.85 33.31 11.40
CA GLY A 44 40.15 34.72 11.65
C GLY A 44 38.89 35.59 11.62
N VAL A 45 38.37 35.88 12.82
CA VAL A 45 37.37 36.93 13.04
C VAL A 45 37.93 38.27 12.59
N VAL A 46 37.34 38.86 11.55
CA VAL A 46 37.45 40.29 11.24
C VAL A 46 36.06 40.83 10.93
N THR A 47 35.67 41.83 11.70
CA THR A 47 34.49 42.66 11.52
C THR A 47 34.93 43.87 10.71
N GLU A 48 34.59 43.93 9.42
CA GLU A 48 34.80 45.13 8.60
C GLU A 48 33.64 45.30 7.61
N PHE A 49 32.84 46.34 7.91
CA PHE A 49 32.12 47.24 7.00
C PHE A 49 32.07 46.82 5.52
N GLU A 50 30.90 46.33 5.08
CA GLU A 50 30.56 46.23 3.66
C GLU A 50 30.17 47.62 3.14
N GLU A 51 31.04 48.19 2.31
CA GLU A 51 30.72 49.28 1.39
C GLU A 51 30.03 48.61 0.19
N GLU A 52 28.71 48.83 0.03
CA GLU A 52 27.96 48.44 -1.17
C GLU A 52 28.55 49.15 -2.39
N GLU A 53 29.52 48.52 -3.07
CA GLU A 53 29.83 48.88 -4.45
C GLU A 53 28.61 48.53 -5.29
N ALA A 54 27.94 49.56 -5.83
CA ALA A 54 26.93 49.40 -6.84
C ALA A 54 27.57 48.69 -8.04
N VAL A 55 27.36 47.38 -8.13
CA VAL A 55 27.60 46.62 -9.35
C VAL A 55 26.70 47.25 -10.40
N GLU A 56 27.29 48.04 -11.30
CA GLU A 56 26.63 48.38 -12.56
C GLU A 56 26.40 47.04 -13.27
N GLU A 57 25.21 46.46 -13.09
CA GLU A 57 24.77 45.30 -13.85
C GLU A 57 24.97 45.64 -15.32
N GLU A 58 25.97 45.02 -15.94
CA GLU A 58 26.20 45.04 -17.37
C GLU A 58 25.02 44.28 -17.98
N ILE A 59 23.90 45.00 -18.17
CA ILE A 59 22.73 44.51 -18.88
C ILE A 59 23.28 44.10 -20.24
N VAL A 60 23.33 42.78 -20.47
CA VAL A 60 23.71 42.21 -21.76
C VAL A 60 22.82 42.91 -22.78
N GLU A 61 23.40 43.79 -23.60
CA GLU A 61 22.65 44.45 -24.66
C GLU A 61 22.19 43.37 -25.62
N GLU A 62 20.97 42.86 -25.44
CA GLU A 62 20.34 42.01 -26.42
C GLU A 62 20.25 42.81 -27.72
N SER A 63 21.05 42.38 -28.69
CA SER A 63 21.12 43.04 -29.97
C SER A 63 19.78 42.87 -30.66
N ALA A 64 19.11 43.98 -30.98
CA ALA A 64 17.98 43.95 -31.90
C ALA A 64 18.38 43.18 -33.16
N GLY A 65 17.57 42.17 -33.51
CA GLY A 65 17.78 41.28 -34.65
C GLY A 65 17.73 41.96 -36.01
N MET A 66 17.48 41.18 -37.06
CA MET A 66 17.17 41.79 -38.35
C MET A 66 15.89 42.60 -38.21
N THR A 67 15.93 43.90 -38.47
CA THR A 67 14.75 44.75 -38.29
C THR A 67 13.80 44.71 -39.49
N PRO A 68 12.49 45.04 -39.32
CA PRO A 68 11.49 44.97 -40.39
C PRO A 68 11.76 45.85 -41.63
N ASP A 69 12.60 46.88 -41.53
CA ASP A 69 13.07 47.70 -42.65
C ASP A 69 14.11 46.98 -43.54
N SER A 70 14.64 45.83 -43.11
CA SER A 70 15.53 44.98 -43.88
C SER A 70 14.77 44.17 -44.94
N PRO A 71 15.25 44.11 -46.20
CA PRO A 71 14.64 43.28 -47.24
C PRO A 71 14.71 41.77 -46.94
N PHE A 72 15.52 41.36 -45.96
CA PHE A 72 15.67 39.97 -45.54
C PHE A 72 14.92 39.63 -44.26
N TYR A 73 14.11 40.55 -43.70
CA TYR A 73 13.32 40.30 -42.49
C TYR A 73 12.39 39.08 -42.57
N PHE A 74 11.90 38.75 -43.77
CA PHE A 74 11.08 37.56 -43.96
C PHE A 74 11.84 36.26 -43.72
N VAL A 75 13.17 36.25 -43.85
CA VAL A 75 14.00 35.06 -43.59
C VAL A 75 14.09 34.81 -42.10
N ASP A 76 14.26 35.88 -41.34
CA ASP A 76 14.31 35.92 -39.88
C ASP A 76 12.97 35.43 -39.29
N GLU A 77 11.85 36.02 -39.73
CA GLU A 77 10.51 35.59 -39.29
C GLU A 77 10.18 34.11 -39.62
N ILE A 78 10.78 33.57 -40.69
CA ILE A 78 10.66 32.15 -41.03
C ILE A 78 11.55 31.30 -40.13
N ALA A 79 12.76 31.76 -39.81
CA ALA A 79 13.67 31.08 -38.89
C ALA A 79 13.04 30.95 -37.50
N ASP A 80 12.53 32.04 -36.93
CA ASP A 80 11.85 32.06 -35.62
C ASP A 80 10.68 31.06 -35.55
N LYS A 81 9.85 31.04 -36.60
CA LYS A 81 8.70 30.13 -36.68
C LYS A 81 9.13 28.67 -36.81
N ILE A 82 10.24 28.41 -37.50
CA ILE A 82 10.80 27.06 -37.60
C ILE A 82 11.37 26.66 -36.23
N GLU A 83 12.13 27.53 -35.58
CA GLU A 83 12.75 27.27 -34.28
C GLU A 83 11.71 26.95 -33.20
N ILE A 84 10.66 27.78 -33.07
CA ILE A 84 9.53 27.52 -32.17
C ILE A 84 8.79 26.22 -32.55
N ALA A 85 8.64 25.92 -33.84
CA ALA A 85 7.93 24.72 -34.28
C ALA A 85 8.75 23.43 -34.11
N THR A 86 10.07 23.53 -33.99
CA THR A 86 10.97 22.41 -33.74
C THR A 86 11.30 22.22 -32.26
N ALA A 87 11.16 23.26 -31.45
CA ALA A 87 11.35 23.20 -30.02
C ALA A 87 10.16 22.52 -29.31
N GLU A 88 10.44 21.73 -28.29
CA GLU A 88 9.46 21.02 -27.47
C GLU A 88 9.72 21.30 -25.98
N GLY A 89 8.67 21.22 -25.15
CA GLY A 89 8.76 21.42 -23.69
C GLY A 89 9.48 22.71 -23.27
N GLU A 90 10.46 22.59 -22.37
CA GLU A 90 11.22 23.72 -21.83
C GLU A 90 11.94 24.54 -22.92
N GLU A 91 12.54 23.89 -23.92
CA GLU A 91 13.25 24.56 -25.01
C GLU A 91 12.33 25.52 -25.77
N LYS A 92 11.05 25.15 -25.91
CA LYS A 92 10.05 25.99 -26.57
C LYS A 92 9.73 27.26 -25.78
N ALA A 93 9.68 27.17 -24.46
CA ALA A 93 9.49 28.34 -23.60
C ALA A 93 10.70 29.28 -23.68
N GLU A 94 11.91 28.74 -23.66
CA GLU A 94 13.15 29.49 -23.80
C GLU A 94 13.24 30.22 -25.14
N VAL A 95 13.06 29.49 -26.24
CA VAL A 95 13.05 30.05 -27.60
C VAL A 95 11.98 31.14 -27.75
N ALA A 96 10.76 30.90 -27.24
CA ALA A 96 9.68 31.89 -27.29
C ALA A 96 9.98 33.15 -26.47
N ALA A 97 10.62 33.02 -25.30
CA ALA A 97 11.02 34.16 -24.48
C ALA A 97 12.11 35.00 -25.17
N ASN A 98 13.11 34.35 -25.76
CA ASN A 98 14.19 35.00 -26.51
C ASN A 98 13.67 35.75 -27.74
N ILE A 99 12.82 35.11 -28.55
CA ILE A 99 12.21 35.75 -29.73
C ILE A 99 11.33 36.93 -29.30
N ALA A 100 10.55 36.80 -28.22
CA ALA A 100 9.73 37.91 -27.73
C ALA A 100 10.61 39.12 -27.33
N ALA A 101 11.72 38.88 -26.63
CA ALA A 101 12.65 39.91 -26.22
C ALA A 101 13.32 40.60 -27.43
N GLU A 102 13.78 39.80 -28.40
CA GLU A 102 14.36 40.29 -29.65
C GLU A 102 13.37 41.15 -30.46
N LYS A 103 12.11 40.70 -30.64
CA LYS A 103 11.11 41.46 -31.39
C LYS A 103 10.69 42.76 -30.71
N VAL A 104 10.71 42.80 -29.37
CA VAL A 104 10.50 44.06 -28.62
C VAL A 104 11.71 44.99 -28.78
N ALA A 105 12.94 44.48 -28.81
CA ALA A 105 14.13 45.27 -29.10
C ALA A 105 14.13 45.82 -30.54
N GLU A 106 13.73 45.03 -31.54
CA GLU A 106 13.50 45.50 -32.90
C GLU A 106 12.44 46.61 -32.95
N ALA A 107 11.32 46.43 -32.24
CA ALA A 107 10.24 47.41 -32.18
C ALA A 107 10.73 48.74 -31.57
N LYS A 108 11.53 48.69 -30.51
CA LYS A 108 12.17 49.89 -29.92
C LYS A 108 13.03 50.61 -30.95
N LEU A 109 13.88 49.88 -31.66
CA LEU A 109 14.76 50.44 -32.69
C LEU A 109 13.98 51.06 -33.85
N MET A 110 12.86 50.48 -34.26
CA MET A 110 11.95 51.06 -35.27
C MET A 110 11.23 52.31 -34.76
N SER A 111 10.80 52.30 -33.49
CA SER A 111 10.15 53.43 -32.83
C SER A 111 11.08 54.64 -32.78
N ASP A 112 12.36 54.45 -32.44
CA ASP A 112 13.38 55.51 -32.41
C ASP A 112 13.63 56.13 -33.80
N LYS A 113 13.43 55.34 -34.87
CA LYS A 113 13.49 55.80 -36.27
C LYS A 113 12.18 56.45 -36.74
N ASN A 114 11.14 56.53 -35.91
CA ASN A 114 9.78 56.96 -36.26
C ASN A 114 9.13 56.11 -37.38
N LEU A 115 9.43 54.81 -37.42
CA LEU A 115 8.88 53.86 -38.40
C LEU A 115 7.68 53.11 -37.80
N THR A 116 6.51 53.75 -37.79
CA THR A 116 5.29 53.27 -37.12
C THR A 116 4.82 51.89 -37.63
N SER A 117 4.84 51.66 -38.94
CA SER A 117 4.34 50.40 -39.53
C SER A 117 5.23 49.22 -39.19
N GLU A 118 6.53 49.44 -39.20
CA GLU A 118 7.58 48.49 -38.86
C GLU A 118 7.55 48.18 -37.36
N THR A 119 7.35 49.20 -36.53
CA THR A 119 7.15 49.04 -35.07
C THR A 119 5.94 48.15 -34.77
N LEU A 120 4.79 48.42 -35.42
CA LEU A 120 3.60 47.59 -35.27
C LEU A 120 3.86 46.14 -35.71
N LYS A 121 4.61 45.94 -36.80
CA LYS A 121 4.92 44.60 -37.30
C LYS A 121 5.78 43.82 -36.30
N ALA A 122 6.84 44.42 -35.76
CA ALA A 122 7.69 43.80 -34.76
C ALA A 122 6.93 43.46 -33.47
N LEU A 123 6.11 44.37 -32.93
CA LEU A 123 5.29 44.10 -31.74
C LEU A 123 4.25 42.99 -31.92
N ASN A 124 3.67 42.85 -33.12
CA ASN A 124 2.77 41.74 -33.41
C ASN A 124 3.52 40.40 -33.46
N ASN A 125 4.74 40.39 -33.98
CA ASN A 125 5.58 39.20 -34.01
C ASN A 125 6.08 38.80 -32.61
N ALA A 126 6.18 39.75 -31.66
CA ALA A 126 6.51 39.46 -30.26
C ALA A 126 5.42 38.68 -29.50
N ASN A 127 4.22 38.49 -30.09
CA ASN A 127 3.11 37.76 -29.45
C ASN A 127 3.31 36.23 -29.34
N VAL A 128 4.52 35.74 -29.63
CA VAL A 128 4.92 34.35 -29.34
C VAL A 128 5.11 34.09 -27.84
N SER A 129 5.20 35.15 -27.03
CA SER A 129 5.36 35.10 -25.58
C SER A 129 4.25 34.35 -24.84
N SER A 130 3.07 34.18 -25.43
CA SER A 130 1.99 33.35 -24.84
C SER A 130 2.31 31.87 -24.77
N LEU A 131 3.28 31.39 -25.55
CA LEU A 131 3.76 30.01 -25.48
C LEU A 131 4.56 29.74 -24.19
N VAL A 132 5.12 30.80 -23.57
CA VAL A 132 5.91 30.68 -22.34
C VAL A 132 5.00 30.29 -21.15
N GLU A 133 3.76 30.77 -21.09
CA GLU A 133 2.87 30.53 -19.93
C GLU A 133 2.63 29.05 -19.63
N GLY A 134 2.55 28.21 -20.66
CA GLY A 134 2.22 26.79 -20.50
C GLY A 134 3.44 25.87 -20.38
N GLU A 135 4.61 26.33 -20.84
CA GLU A 135 5.80 25.49 -21.02
C GLU A 135 6.96 25.92 -20.11
N VAL A 136 6.83 27.04 -19.38
CA VAL A 136 7.88 27.51 -18.46
C VAL A 136 8.03 26.57 -17.27
N SER A 137 9.26 26.12 -17.04
CA SER A 137 9.62 25.28 -15.92
C SER A 137 10.36 26.05 -14.82
N PRO A 138 10.53 25.46 -13.62
CA PRO A 138 11.32 26.06 -12.55
C PRO A 138 12.76 26.41 -12.99
N LYS A 139 13.38 25.59 -13.84
CA LYS A 139 14.75 25.81 -14.35
C LYS A 139 14.86 27.08 -15.19
N LEU A 140 13.79 27.44 -15.90
CA LEU A 140 13.73 28.62 -16.76
C LEU A 140 13.25 29.88 -16.04
N LYS A 141 13.00 29.83 -14.72
CA LYS A 141 12.44 30.95 -13.97
C LYS A 141 13.31 32.20 -14.08
N GLU A 142 14.60 32.10 -13.75
CA GLU A 142 15.51 33.26 -13.72
C GLU A 142 15.63 33.90 -15.10
N MET A 143 15.88 33.09 -16.13
CA MET A 143 15.95 33.55 -17.53
C MET A 143 14.64 34.22 -17.94
N THR A 144 13.49 33.58 -17.70
CA THR A 144 12.18 34.15 -18.07
C THR A 144 11.96 35.49 -17.36
N GLN A 145 12.27 35.58 -16.06
CA GLN A 145 12.13 36.82 -15.31
C GLN A 145 13.03 37.92 -15.86
N GLU A 146 14.29 37.62 -16.15
CA GLU A 146 15.23 38.56 -16.75
C GLU A 146 14.71 39.09 -18.10
N LYS A 147 14.29 38.20 -19.00
CA LYS A 147 13.75 38.59 -20.32
C LYS A 147 12.46 39.40 -20.19
N MET A 148 11.57 39.05 -19.26
CA MET A 148 10.32 39.79 -19.07
C MET A 148 10.56 41.18 -18.47
N GLU A 149 11.52 41.34 -17.55
CA GLU A 149 11.91 42.67 -17.05
C GLU A 149 12.60 43.51 -18.14
N PHE A 150 13.43 42.88 -18.98
CA PHE A 150 14.03 43.53 -20.16
C PHE A 150 12.95 44.03 -21.13
N ILE A 151 11.97 43.19 -21.49
CA ILE A 151 10.83 43.56 -22.33
C ILE A 151 10.07 44.74 -21.71
N LYS A 152 9.74 44.69 -20.41
CA LYS A 152 9.03 45.78 -19.73
C LYS A 152 9.82 47.09 -19.77
N LYS A 153 11.13 47.04 -19.55
CA LYS A 153 12.01 48.20 -19.61
C LYS A 153 11.96 48.83 -21.00
N LEU A 154 12.14 48.04 -22.07
CA LEU A 154 12.08 48.53 -23.44
C LEU A 154 10.72 49.13 -23.79
N LEU A 155 9.63 48.45 -23.41
CA LEU A 155 8.27 48.93 -23.63
C LEU A 155 7.99 50.25 -22.91
N ALA A 156 8.47 50.41 -21.67
CA ALA A 156 8.36 51.66 -20.91
C ALA A 156 9.20 52.80 -21.49
N GLU A 157 10.28 52.50 -22.21
CA GLU A 157 11.04 53.50 -22.97
C GLU A 157 10.32 53.88 -24.27
N MET A 158 9.75 52.91 -24.99
CA MET A 158 8.92 53.17 -26.18
C MET A 158 7.72 54.06 -25.86
N ASP A 159 7.03 53.79 -24.74
CA ASP A 159 5.87 54.54 -24.27
C ASP A 159 6.16 56.05 -24.14
N LYS A 160 7.39 56.41 -23.76
CA LYS A 160 7.83 57.81 -23.63
C LYS A 160 8.13 58.48 -24.97
N THR A 161 8.46 57.71 -26.00
CA THR A 161 8.86 58.24 -27.32
C THR A 161 7.72 58.26 -28.34
N ILE A 162 6.67 57.46 -28.13
CA ILE A 162 5.57 57.33 -29.07
C ILE A 162 4.62 58.54 -28.97
N PRO A 163 4.27 59.18 -30.10
CA PRO A 163 3.23 60.22 -30.15
C PRO A 163 1.86 59.73 -29.64
N GLU A 164 1.15 60.58 -28.87
CA GLU A 164 -0.17 60.28 -28.28
C GLU A 164 -1.25 59.89 -29.30
N ASP A 165 -1.07 60.18 -30.60
CA ASP A 165 -2.03 59.86 -31.65
C ASP A 165 -1.96 58.41 -32.16
N LEU A 166 -1.01 57.61 -31.67
CA LEU A 166 -0.79 56.22 -32.08
C LEU A 166 -1.36 55.19 -31.10
N SER A 167 -2.66 55.29 -30.80
CA SER A 167 -3.37 54.40 -29.87
C SER A 167 -3.25 52.90 -30.20
N ALA A 168 -3.02 52.55 -31.47
CA ALA A 168 -2.80 51.17 -31.89
C ALA A 168 -1.46 50.59 -31.39
N ILE A 169 -0.40 51.40 -31.33
CA ILE A 169 0.89 50.96 -30.77
C ILE A 169 0.75 50.84 -29.25
N GLN A 170 0.08 51.81 -28.61
CA GLN A 170 -0.15 51.77 -27.17
C GLN A 170 -0.86 50.47 -26.75
N ALA A 171 -1.93 50.08 -27.45
CA ALA A 171 -2.66 48.86 -27.14
C ALA A 171 -1.79 47.60 -27.27
N LEU A 172 -0.82 47.57 -28.19
CA LEU A 172 0.14 46.47 -28.30
C LEU A 172 1.19 46.51 -27.20
N ILE A 173 1.67 47.70 -26.81
CA ILE A 173 2.59 47.86 -25.67
C ILE A 173 1.93 47.34 -24.40
N ASP A 174 0.71 47.78 -24.11
CA ASP A 174 -0.05 47.37 -22.93
C ASP A 174 -0.30 45.84 -22.95
N ALA A 175 -0.62 45.28 -24.12
CA ALA A 175 -0.79 43.84 -24.29
C ALA A 175 0.49 43.06 -24.03
N GLN A 176 1.64 43.53 -24.54
CA GLN A 176 2.94 42.88 -24.33
C GLN A 176 3.43 43.01 -22.87
N GLN A 177 3.22 44.16 -22.22
CA GLN A 177 3.48 44.31 -20.78
C GLN A 177 2.64 43.33 -19.96
N THR A 178 1.34 43.25 -20.26
CA THR A 178 0.43 42.31 -19.61
C THR A 178 0.88 40.87 -19.82
N GLN A 179 1.33 40.52 -21.03
CA GLN A 179 1.82 39.18 -21.35
C GLN A 179 3.13 38.86 -20.61
N ALA A 180 4.03 39.84 -20.50
CA ALA A 180 5.26 39.69 -19.74
C ALA A 180 5.01 39.49 -18.23
N ASP A 181 4.01 40.18 -17.67
CA ASP A 181 3.57 39.95 -16.28
C ASP A 181 3.03 38.54 -16.09
N LYS A 182 2.21 38.03 -17.02
CA LYS A 182 1.68 36.67 -16.93
C LYS A 182 2.77 35.60 -17.04
N ASN A 183 3.73 35.77 -17.95
CA ASN A 183 4.86 34.86 -18.09
C ASN A 183 5.71 34.82 -16.81
N LYS A 184 5.93 35.98 -16.18
CA LYS A 184 6.60 36.07 -14.88
C LYS A 184 5.84 35.31 -13.79
N ILE A 185 4.53 35.50 -13.70
CA ILE A 185 3.66 34.79 -12.74
C ILE A 185 3.67 33.29 -13.01
N ALA A 186 3.61 32.87 -14.28
CA ALA A 186 3.66 31.47 -14.68
C ALA A 186 4.97 30.81 -14.24
N ALA A 187 6.12 31.48 -14.41
CA ALA A 187 7.41 30.99 -13.96
C ALA A 187 7.48 30.83 -12.42
N GLU A 188 6.97 31.80 -11.67
CA GLU A 188 6.88 31.72 -10.21
C GLU A 188 5.91 30.62 -9.74
N LEU A 189 4.83 30.40 -10.48
CA LEU A 189 3.87 29.35 -10.19
C LEU A 189 4.45 27.97 -10.50
N ALA A 190 5.16 27.81 -11.61
CA ALA A 190 5.85 26.58 -11.99
C ALA A 190 6.85 26.15 -10.89
N GLU A 191 7.67 27.07 -10.39
CA GLU A 191 8.57 26.81 -9.26
C GLU A 191 7.80 26.35 -8.01
N LYS A 192 6.75 27.07 -7.62
CA LYS A 192 5.94 26.70 -6.44
C LYS A 192 5.25 25.35 -6.59
N ILE A 193 4.80 24.99 -7.79
CA ILE A 193 4.22 23.68 -8.08
C ILE A 193 5.29 22.60 -8.01
N GLY A 194 6.46 22.82 -8.62
CA GLY A 194 7.60 21.90 -8.54
C GLY A 194 8.01 21.63 -7.10
N ASP A 195 8.21 22.69 -6.30
CA ASP A 195 8.53 22.59 -4.87
C ASP A 195 7.45 21.88 -4.05
N PHE A 196 6.18 22.07 -4.42
CA PHE A 196 5.07 21.43 -3.74
C PHE A 196 5.01 19.93 -4.06
N CYS A 197 5.13 19.55 -5.33
CA CYS A 197 5.18 18.14 -5.73
C CYS A 197 6.41 17.44 -5.14
N ASP A 198 7.57 18.11 -5.11
CA ASP A 198 8.79 17.59 -4.50
C ASP A 198 8.61 17.34 -2.99
N LYS A 199 7.97 18.26 -2.27
CA LYS A 199 7.66 18.06 -0.84
C LYS A 199 6.68 16.93 -0.60
N LEU A 200 5.62 16.83 -1.40
CA LEU A 200 4.69 15.70 -1.31
C LEU A 200 5.43 14.39 -1.55
N ALA A 201 6.28 14.31 -2.59
CA ALA A 201 7.06 13.11 -2.90
C ALA A 201 8.07 12.75 -1.79
N GLN A 202 8.63 13.74 -1.08
CA GLN A 202 9.51 13.50 0.07
C GLN A 202 8.76 12.95 1.29
N GLU A 203 7.50 13.33 1.47
CA GLU A 203 6.65 12.79 2.53
C GLU A 203 6.12 11.40 2.17
N ASP A 204 5.46 11.30 1.01
CA ASP A 204 4.91 10.07 0.44
C ASP A 204 4.59 10.30 -1.05
N TYR A 205 5.22 9.54 -1.93
CA TYR A 205 4.99 9.60 -3.38
C TYR A 205 3.52 9.37 -3.77
N SER A 206 2.80 8.54 -3.00
CA SER A 206 1.37 8.30 -3.22
C SER A 206 0.52 9.54 -2.94
N LEU A 207 0.93 10.39 -1.98
CA LEU A 207 0.27 11.68 -1.73
C LEU A 207 0.50 12.65 -2.89
N MET A 208 1.68 12.61 -3.50
CA MET A 208 1.97 13.38 -4.71
C MET A 208 1.09 12.93 -5.88
N GLU A 209 1.00 11.63 -6.17
CA GLU A 209 0.14 11.11 -7.25
C GLU A 209 -1.35 11.40 -7.02
N ALA A 210 -1.80 11.42 -5.77
CA ALA A 210 -3.18 11.74 -5.42
C ALA A 210 -3.54 13.22 -5.62
N GLU A 211 -2.55 14.12 -5.68
CA GLU A 211 -2.75 15.55 -5.89
C GLU A 211 -2.88 15.85 -7.40
N PRO A 212 -4.03 16.35 -7.89
CA PRO A 212 -4.26 16.54 -9.33
C PRO A 212 -3.26 17.44 -10.05
N ARG A 213 -2.56 18.32 -9.33
CA ARG A 213 -1.52 19.21 -9.92
C ARG A 213 -0.21 18.50 -10.18
N CYS A 214 0.04 17.40 -9.48
CA CYS A 214 1.25 16.58 -9.59
C CYS A 214 0.97 15.25 -10.29
N ASP A 215 -0.26 15.04 -10.78
CA ASP A 215 -0.64 13.86 -11.56
C ASP A 215 0.10 13.85 -12.91
N PRO A 216 0.96 12.86 -13.19
CA PRO A 216 1.71 12.77 -14.44
C PRO A 216 0.83 12.76 -15.70
N GLU A 217 -0.44 12.32 -15.62
CA GLU A 217 -1.34 12.31 -16.77
C GLU A 217 -1.87 13.71 -17.12
N GLN A 218 -1.98 14.59 -16.11
CA GLN A 218 -2.57 15.93 -16.23
C GLN A 218 -1.54 17.06 -16.18
N ALA A 219 -0.33 16.77 -15.69
CA ALA A 219 0.76 17.72 -15.53
C ALA A 219 1.26 18.29 -16.88
N PRO A 220 1.82 19.51 -16.91
CA PRO A 220 2.55 20.00 -18.06
C PRO A 220 3.81 19.15 -18.31
N GLU A 221 4.32 19.12 -19.55
CA GLU A 221 5.42 18.21 -19.95
C GLU A 221 6.68 18.38 -19.09
N TRP A 222 7.04 19.61 -18.70
CA TRP A 222 8.19 19.85 -17.81
C TRP A 222 8.01 19.20 -16.43
N LEU A 223 6.78 19.14 -15.92
CA LEU A 223 6.48 18.55 -14.62
C LEU A 223 6.45 17.03 -14.73
N LYS A 224 5.97 16.48 -15.87
CA LYS A 224 6.09 15.05 -16.14
C LYS A 224 7.55 14.61 -16.16
N GLU A 225 8.39 15.36 -16.87
CA GLU A 225 9.83 15.10 -16.91
C GLU A 225 10.44 15.15 -15.51
N LEU A 226 10.11 16.17 -14.70
CA LEU A 226 10.55 16.29 -13.31
C LEU A 226 10.12 15.07 -12.47
N ILE A 227 8.86 14.64 -12.60
CA ILE A 227 8.33 13.49 -11.85
C ILE A 227 9.04 12.19 -12.27
N GLU A 228 9.11 11.90 -13.58
CA GLU A 228 9.68 10.65 -14.09
C GLU A 228 11.20 10.56 -13.90
N THR A 229 11.92 11.65 -14.09
CA THR A 229 13.39 11.64 -14.13
C THR A 229 14.03 11.91 -12.77
N ASP A 230 13.47 12.82 -11.98
CA ASP A 230 14.06 13.26 -10.71
C ASP A 230 13.35 12.63 -9.52
N LEU A 231 12.02 12.75 -9.43
CA LEU A 231 11.27 12.29 -8.25
C LEU A 231 11.19 10.76 -8.17
N GLN A 232 10.76 10.10 -9.25
CA GLN A 232 10.66 8.64 -9.30
C GLN A 232 12.04 7.98 -9.17
N LYS A 233 13.09 8.59 -9.74
CA LYS A 233 14.45 8.09 -9.58
C LYS A 233 14.92 8.20 -8.13
N ARG A 234 14.63 9.32 -7.46
CA ARG A 234 14.96 9.50 -6.04
C ARG A 234 14.22 8.51 -5.16
N GLU A 235 12.96 8.24 -5.45
CA GLU A 235 12.18 7.20 -4.79
C GLU A 235 12.82 5.82 -4.98
N GLN A 236 13.17 5.44 -6.22
CA GLN A 236 13.87 4.18 -6.48
C GLN A 236 15.23 4.06 -5.79
N GLU A 237 15.98 5.16 -5.69
CA GLU A 237 17.25 5.22 -4.95
C GLU A 237 17.01 5.08 -3.43
N ALA A 238 16.03 5.81 -2.88
CA ALA A 238 15.63 5.68 -1.48
C ALA A 238 15.14 4.27 -1.14
N THR A 239 14.34 3.64 -2.02
CA THR A 239 13.92 2.25 -1.91
C THR A 239 15.10 1.29 -1.87
N LYS A 240 16.10 1.48 -2.75
CA LYS A 240 17.31 0.65 -2.76
C LYS A 240 18.11 0.79 -1.48
N ASP A 241 18.20 2.01 -0.94
CA ASP A 241 18.91 2.27 0.31
C ASP A 241 18.18 1.63 1.50
N VAL A 242 16.85 1.76 1.56
CA VAL A 242 16.01 1.09 2.56
C VAL A 242 16.14 -0.44 2.46
N LEU A 243 16.07 -1.00 1.26
CA LEU A 243 16.25 -2.44 1.03
C LEU A 243 17.64 -2.93 1.43
N SER A 244 18.68 -2.15 1.12
CA SER A 244 20.05 -2.44 1.54
C SER A 244 20.17 -2.42 3.07
N MET A 245 19.54 -1.45 3.73
CA MET A 245 19.51 -1.38 5.18
C MET A 245 18.79 -2.58 5.79
N ILE A 246 17.57 -2.89 5.34
CA ILE A 246 16.80 -4.07 5.79
C ILE A 246 17.64 -5.34 5.62
N THR A 247 18.31 -5.48 4.46
CA THR A 247 19.21 -6.61 4.20
C THR A 247 20.32 -6.70 5.25
N GLN A 248 20.99 -5.59 5.58
CA GLN A 248 22.03 -5.56 6.60
C GLN A 248 21.48 -5.92 7.98
N CYS A 249 20.28 -5.44 8.33
CA CYS A 249 19.62 -5.73 9.60
C CYS A 249 19.22 -7.21 9.73
N ILE A 250 18.74 -7.84 8.64
CA ILE A 250 18.44 -9.28 8.60
C ILE A 250 19.72 -10.10 8.75
N GLU A 251 20.83 -9.68 8.12
CA GLU A 251 22.11 -10.38 8.22
C GLU A 251 22.70 -10.30 9.64
N ASP A 252 22.80 -9.11 10.23
CA ASP A 252 23.20 -8.89 11.63
C ASP A 252 22.44 -7.72 12.26
N PRO A 253 21.48 -7.97 13.17
CA PRO A 253 20.63 -6.90 13.72
C PRO A 253 21.41 -5.87 14.56
N ARG A 254 22.67 -6.17 14.95
CA ARG A 254 23.54 -5.21 15.65
C ARG A 254 24.19 -4.19 14.74
N GLN A 255 24.18 -4.42 13.43
CA GLN A 255 24.76 -3.53 12.42
C GLN A 255 23.70 -2.71 11.69
N CYS A 256 22.45 -2.76 12.16
CA CYS A 256 21.33 -2.04 11.59
C CYS A 256 21.51 -0.52 11.78
N ASP A 257 21.69 0.23 10.69
CA ASP A 257 21.86 1.69 10.72
C ASP A 257 20.52 2.43 10.64
N CYS A 258 19.70 2.25 11.67
CA CYS A 258 18.38 2.89 11.76
C CYS A 258 18.46 4.43 11.73
N ASP A 259 19.63 5.02 12.02
CA ASP A 259 19.80 6.47 12.01
C ASP A 259 19.72 7.08 10.61
N SER A 260 19.99 6.29 9.57
CA SER A 260 19.93 6.72 8.17
C SER A 260 18.51 6.71 7.57
N ILE A 261 17.50 6.20 8.29
CA ILE A 261 16.09 6.28 7.89
C ILE A 261 15.61 7.72 8.08
N SER A 262 15.16 8.36 6.99
CA SER A 262 14.69 9.76 6.99
C SER A 262 13.32 9.96 7.65
N VAL A 263 12.46 8.93 7.60
CA VAL A 263 11.11 8.97 8.17
C VAL A 263 11.17 8.60 9.65
N GLU A 264 10.85 9.55 10.53
CA GLU A 264 11.03 9.39 11.99
C GLU A 264 10.21 8.22 12.58
N SER A 265 9.00 7.94 12.06
CA SER A 265 8.22 6.77 12.52
C SER A 265 8.93 5.46 12.20
N HIS A 266 9.35 5.26 10.95
CA HIS A 266 10.07 4.05 10.51
C HIS A 266 11.42 3.91 11.21
N LYS A 267 12.08 5.04 11.54
CA LYS A 267 13.29 5.06 12.33
C LYS A 267 13.07 4.49 13.73
N GLN A 268 12.01 4.88 14.43
CA GLN A 268 11.69 4.34 15.76
C GLN A 268 11.35 2.85 15.70
N ASP A 269 10.56 2.44 14.71
CA ASP A 269 10.21 1.02 14.51
C ASP A 269 11.48 0.19 14.26
N CYS A 270 12.39 0.67 13.41
CA CYS A 270 13.70 0.03 13.18
C CYS A 270 14.52 -0.11 14.47
N ILE A 271 14.58 0.93 15.32
CA ILE A 271 15.33 0.89 16.58
C ILE A 271 14.73 -0.15 17.54
N GLU A 272 13.40 -0.21 17.63
CA GLU A 272 12.69 -1.16 18.49
C GLU A 272 12.85 -2.60 17.99
N ASP A 273 12.64 -2.83 16.70
CA ASP A 273 12.67 -4.16 16.09
C ASP A 273 14.10 -4.72 16.00
N SER A 274 15.09 -3.87 15.70
CA SER A 274 16.50 -4.28 15.77
C SER A 274 16.89 -4.68 17.19
N ALA A 275 16.43 -3.96 18.22
CA ALA A 275 16.68 -4.33 19.61
C ALA A 275 15.99 -5.66 20.00
N LEU A 276 14.77 -5.91 19.51
CA LEU A 276 14.08 -7.20 19.67
C LEU A 276 14.86 -8.33 18.97
N ALA A 277 15.30 -8.12 17.73
CA ALA A 277 16.07 -9.07 16.96
C ALA A 277 17.41 -9.41 17.63
N VAL A 278 18.11 -8.42 18.19
CA VAL A 278 19.34 -8.66 18.96
C VAL A 278 19.09 -9.54 20.19
N ARG A 279 18.03 -9.26 20.96
CA ARG A 279 17.68 -10.08 22.13
C ARG A 279 17.26 -11.50 21.73
N CYS A 280 16.48 -11.64 20.68
CA CYS A 280 16.07 -12.93 20.15
C CYS A 280 17.29 -13.77 19.72
N GLU A 281 18.15 -13.25 18.82
CA GLU A 281 19.23 -14.03 18.20
C GLU A 281 20.44 -14.26 19.14
N TYR A 282 20.79 -13.27 19.98
CA TYR A 282 22.01 -13.33 20.79
C TYR A 282 21.77 -13.60 22.28
N GLU A 283 20.61 -13.23 22.83
CA GLU A 283 20.28 -13.45 24.23
C GLU A 283 19.35 -14.65 24.44
N GLN A 284 18.81 -15.24 23.36
CA GLN A 284 17.85 -16.34 23.39
C GLN A 284 16.58 -15.98 24.18
N ASP A 285 16.15 -14.71 24.08
CA ASP A 285 14.91 -14.23 24.68
C ASP A 285 13.71 -14.63 23.80
N GLU A 286 13.09 -15.76 24.13
CA GLU A 286 11.89 -16.28 23.45
C GLU A 286 10.74 -15.25 23.42
N SER A 287 10.60 -14.40 24.44
CA SER A 287 9.56 -13.37 24.44
C SER A 287 9.83 -12.33 23.34
N ALA A 288 11.09 -11.95 23.15
CA ALA A 288 11.48 -11.04 22.08
C ALA A 288 11.28 -11.67 20.70
N CYS A 289 11.56 -12.97 20.55
CA CYS A 289 11.31 -13.70 19.31
C CYS A 289 9.82 -13.73 18.94
N ASN A 290 8.94 -14.07 19.89
CA ASN A 290 7.49 -14.11 19.67
C ASN A 290 6.92 -12.72 19.35
N GLU A 291 7.42 -11.67 20.01
CA GLU A 291 7.03 -10.29 19.74
C GLU A 291 7.46 -9.87 18.33
N LEU A 292 8.69 -10.20 17.92
CA LEU A 292 9.20 -9.92 16.57
C LEU A 292 8.40 -10.68 15.50
N GLU A 293 8.08 -11.97 15.73
CA GLU A 293 7.24 -12.78 14.83
C GLU A 293 5.86 -12.15 14.64
N SER A 294 5.22 -11.69 15.72
CA SER A 294 3.92 -11.03 15.65
C SER A 294 3.91 -9.71 14.87
N LYS A 295 5.08 -9.05 14.76
CA LYS A 295 5.25 -7.81 13.99
C LYS A 295 5.63 -8.06 12.54
N GLY A 296 6.26 -9.19 12.23
CA GLY A 296 6.78 -9.51 10.89
C GLY A 296 5.71 -9.48 9.79
N ASP A 297 4.50 -9.97 10.10
CA ASP A 297 3.38 -9.98 9.15
C ASP A 297 2.93 -8.55 8.78
N LYS A 298 2.97 -7.64 9.75
CA LYS A 298 2.52 -6.26 9.57
C LYS A 298 3.48 -5.45 8.70
N PHE A 299 4.78 -5.74 8.78
CA PHE A 299 5.79 -5.06 7.97
C PHE A 299 5.52 -5.24 6.47
N LEU A 300 5.13 -6.44 6.01
CA LEU A 300 4.84 -6.69 4.60
C LEU A 300 3.54 -6.01 4.11
N GLU A 301 2.59 -5.78 5.02
CA GLU A 301 1.35 -5.07 4.71
C GLU A 301 1.58 -3.57 4.48
N ASP A 302 2.51 -2.97 5.25
CA ASP A 302 2.83 -1.54 5.21
C ASP A 302 3.76 -1.16 4.04
N ILE A 303 4.33 -2.14 3.32
CA ILE A 303 5.13 -1.87 2.11
C ILE A 303 4.22 -1.40 0.97
N PRO A 304 4.48 -0.22 0.37
CA PRO A 304 3.82 0.24 -0.85
C PRO A 304 3.78 -0.82 -1.95
N GLU A 305 2.65 -0.93 -2.65
CA GLU A 305 2.38 -2.00 -3.62
C GLU A 305 3.50 -2.14 -4.68
N PHE A 306 4.05 -1.02 -5.17
CA PHE A 306 5.11 -1.01 -6.17
C PHE A 306 6.44 -1.60 -5.66
N MET A 307 6.65 -1.66 -4.34
CA MET A 307 7.84 -2.23 -3.71
C MET A 307 7.65 -3.67 -3.25
N LYS A 308 6.41 -4.14 -3.09
CA LYS A 308 6.14 -5.48 -2.52
C LYS A 308 6.88 -6.58 -3.27
N ASP A 309 6.86 -6.56 -4.60
CA ASP A 309 7.54 -7.58 -5.41
C ASP A 309 9.06 -7.55 -5.20
N VAL A 310 9.66 -6.35 -5.20
CA VAL A 310 11.11 -6.17 -5.06
C VAL A 310 11.58 -6.53 -3.65
N VAL A 311 10.83 -6.13 -2.61
CA VAL A 311 11.15 -6.43 -1.22
C VAL A 311 10.96 -7.92 -0.96
N THR A 312 9.84 -8.51 -1.39
CA THR A 312 9.55 -9.94 -1.17
C THR A 312 10.61 -10.81 -1.84
N GLU A 313 10.94 -10.56 -3.12
CA GLU A 313 11.99 -11.32 -3.82
C GLU A 313 13.34 -11.22 -3.08
N ARG A 314 13.68 -10.03 -2.58
CA ARG A 314 14.96 -9.82 -1.88
C ARG A 314 15.00 -10.46 -0.51
N VAL A 315 13.91 -10.35 0.25
CA VAL A 315 13.75 -10.98 1.57
C VAL A 315 13.77 -12.50 1.43
N ASP A 316 13.07 -13.07 0.46
CA ASP A 316 13.07 -14.50 0.18
C ASP A 316 14.49 -15.02 -0.11
N GLN A 317 15.26 -14.31 -0.95
CA GLN A 317 16.66 -14.65 -1.23
C GLN A 317 17.53 -14.65 0.04
N LEU A 318 17.29 -13.70 0.95
CA LEU A 318 18.03 -13.60 2.22
C LEU A 318 17.62 -14.69 3.20
N MET A 319 16.33 -14.98 3.30
CA MET A 319 15.80 -16.04 4.13
C MET A 319 16.32 -17.41 3.65
N GLU A 320 16.34 -17.67 2.34
CA GLU A 320 16.92 -18.89 1.79
C GLU A 320 18.43 -19.01 2.10
N LYS A 321 19.16 -17.88 2.04
CA LYS A 321 20.59 -17.83 2.39
C LYS A 321 20.80 -18.10 3.90
N LYS A 322 20.04 -17.43 4.77
CA LYS A 322 20.12 -17.63 6.23
C LYS A 322 19.67 -19.04 6.62
N GLU A 323 18.64 -19.59 5.98
CA GLU A 323 18.19 -20.96 6.20
C GLU A 323 19.32 -21.95 5.88
N LYS A 324 20.03 -21.78 4.75
CA LYS A 324 21.20 -22.63 4.41
C LYS A 324 22.32 -22.51 5.44
N GLU A 325 22.59 -21.32 5.96
CA GLU A 325 23.62 -21.10 6.99
C GLU A 325 23.22 -21.71 8.34
N MET A 326 21.96 -21.52 8.76
CA MET A 326 21.37 -22.11 9.95
C MET A 326 21.35 -23.63 9.84
N PHE A 327 20.92 -24.17 8.71
CA PHE A 327 20.94 -25.59 8.41
C PHE A 327 22.36 -26.14 8.55
N LYS A 328 23.38 -25.49 8.00
CA LYS A 328 24.77 -25.93 8.16
C LYS A 328 25.25 -25.94 9.63
N LYS A 329 24.70 -25.08 10.48
CA LYS A 329 25.09 -24.95 11.90
C LYS A 329 24.34 -25.93 12.81
N PHE A 330 23.07 -26.22 12.49
CA PHE A 330 22.15 -26.97 13.36
C PHE A 330 21.70 -28.32 12.80
N ALA A 331 22.01 -28.63 11.53
CA ALA A 331 21.64 -29.91 10.94
C ALA A 331 22.27 -31.08 11.72
N PRO A 332 21.52 -32.18 11.91
CA PRO A 332 22.07 -33.43 12.40
C PRO A 332 23.31 -33.86 11.61
N LYS A 333 24.27 -34.53 12.26
CA LYS A 333 25.52 -34.96 11.61
C LYS A 333 25.25 -35.86 10.42
N GLU A 334 24.20 -36.67 10.50
CA GLU A 334 23.71 -37.56 9.47
C GLU A 334 23.43 -36.80 8.16
N CYS A 335 22.75 -35.66 8.27
CA CYS A 335 22.43 -34.81 7.13
C CYS A 335 23.68 -34.10 6.57
N ILE A 336 24.57 -33.62 7.46
CA ILE A 336 25.84 -33.00 7.05
C ILE A 336 26.74 -34.01 6.32
N GLU A 337 26.82 -35.24 6.82
CA GLU A 337 27.61 -36.34 6.22
C GLU A 337 27.04 -36.80 4.88
N ALA A 338 25.73 -36.77 4.72
CA ALA A 338 25.05 -37.03 3.45
C ALA A 338 25.21 -35.88 2.43
N GLY A 339 25.69 -34.71 2.88
CA GLY A 339 25.92 -33.55 2.01
C GLY A 339 24.64 -32.83 1.58
N VAL A 340 23.53 -33.02 2.30
CA VAL A 340 22.29 -32.26 2.04
C VAL A 340 22.40 -30.85 2.57
N THR A 341 21.67 -29.92 1.94
CA THR A 341 21.74 -28.48 2.29
C THR A 341 20.38 -27.88 2.62
N THR A 342 19.33 -28.68 2.54
CA THR A 342 17.95 -28.26 2.78
C THR A 342 17.31 -29.10 3.87
N ARG A 343 16.32 -28.52 4.57
CA ARG A 343 15.55 -29.19 5.61
C ARG A 343 14.80 -30.41 5.09
N SER A 344 14.17 -30.28 3.92
CA SER A 344 13.36 -31.36 3.32
C SER A 344 14.20 -32.57 2.92
N GLU A 345 15.38 -32.39 2.32
CA GLU A 345 16.28 -33.52 2.00
C GLU A 345 16.83 -34.19 3.28
N CYS A 346 17.08 -33.41 4.33
CA CYS A 346 17.48 -33.95 5.63
C CYS A 346 16.36 -34.78 6.27
N GLU A 347 15.13 -34.30 6.18
CA GLU A 347 13.96 -35.02 6.66
C GLU A 347 13.82 -36.39 5.96
N GLU A 348 14.01 -36.46 4.64
CA GLU A 348 14.02 -37.73 3.92
C GLU A 348 15.10 -38.70 4.42
N ILE A 349 16.32 -38.20 4.70
CA ILE A 349 17.40 -39.01 5.27
C ILE A 349 17.07 -39.49 6.67
N MET A 350 16.48 -38.62 7.49
CA MET A 350 16.09 -38.98 8.85
C MET A 350 14.97 -40.04 8.83
N ILE A 351 14.00 -39.93 7.91
CA ILE A 351 12.95 -40.92 7.70
C ILE A 351 13.51 -42.25 7.20
N ASP A 352 14.46 -42.24 6.25
CA ASP A 352 15.08 -43.47 5.74
C ASP A 352 15.90 -44.19 6.84
N LYS A 353 16.57 -43.42 7.69
CA LYS A 353 17.47 -43.95 8.71
C LYS A 353 16.78 -44.35 10.01
N TYR A 354 15.75 -43.61 10.43
CA TYR A 354 15.07 -43.79 11.72
C TYR A 354 13.59 -44.18 11.58
N GLY A 355 13.06 -44.22 10.36
CA GLY A 355 11.66 -44.42 10.08
C GLY A 355 10.85 -43.11 10.12
N PRO A 356 9.67 -43.08 9.48
CA PRO A 356 8.73 -41.97 9.67
C PRO A 356 8.25 -41.94 11.12
N PRO A 357 7.81 -40.77 11.64
CA PRO A 357 7.12 -40.71 12.91
C PRO A 357 5.92 -41.68 12.93
N PRO A 358 5.59 -42.29 14.07
CA PRO A 358 4.38 -43.11 14.20
C PRO A 358 3.14 -42.34 13.73
N GLU A 359 2.17 -43.01 13.09
CA GLU A 359 0.93 -42.36 12.61
C GLU A 359 0.18 -41.68 13.75
N GLU A 360 0.28 -42.21 14.97
CA GLU A 360 -0.30 -41.61 16.18
C GLU A 360 0.31 -40.25 16.55
N CYS A 361 1.51 -39.96 16.06
CA CYS A 361 2.18 -38.68 16.25
C CYS A 361 1.97 -37.72 15.06
N MET A 362 1.10 -38.08 14.12
CA MET A 362 0.78 -37.27 12.95
C MET A 362 -0.69 -36.85 13.03
N GLU A 363 -0.96 -35.55 13.09
CA GLU A 363 -2.32 -35.00 13.01
C GLU A 363 -2.46 -34.19 11.72
N ASN A 364 -3.38 -34.61 10.84
CA ASN A 364 -3.58 -34.03 9.51
C ASN A 364 -2.31 -34.02 8.62
N GLY A 365 -1.43 -35.01 8.82
CA GLY A 365 -0.17 -35.13 8.07
C GLY A 365 0.97 -34.25 8.58
N ASN A 366 0.77 -33.54 9.70
CA ASN A 366 1.82 -32.79 10.38
C ASN A 366 2.22 -33.48 11.69
N PHE A 367 3.50 -33.47 12.01
CA PHE A 367 4.00 -33.98 13.29
C PHE A 367 3.51 -33.08 14.43
N ILE A 368 2.83 -33.65 15.42
CA ILE A 368 2.24 -32.91 16.55
C ILE A 368 3.27 -32.33 17.53
N GLY A 369 4.56 -32.61 17.32
CA GLY A 369 5.66 -32.19 18.17
C GLY A 369 6.12 -33.29 19.14
N GLU A 370 7.38 -33.20 19.58
CA GLU A 370 8.05 -34.25 20.34
C GLU A 370 7.37 -34.53 21.69
N GLU A 371 7.03 -33.48 22.45
CA GLU A 371 6.38 -33.61 23.77
C GLU A 371 4.98 -34.25 23.67
N GLN A 372 4.18 -33.83 22.69
CA GLN A 372 2.84 -34.39 22.49
C GLN A 372 2.91 -35.83 21.97
N CYS A 373 3.78 -36.10 21.00
CA CYS A 373 4.03 -37.45 20.52
C CYS A 373 4.50 -38.36 21.67
N LYS A 374 5.44 -37.89 22.50
CA LYS A 374 5.93 -38.62 23.65
C LYS A 374 4.81 -38.94 24.65
N ALA A 375 3.95 -37.96 24.95
CA ALA A 375 2.79 -38.18 25.82
C ALA A 375 1.83 -39.23 25.25
N ILE A 376 1.52 -39.18 23.95
CA ILE A 376 0.66 -40.18 23.28
C ILE A 376 1.30 -41.57 23.30
N MET A 377 2.61 -41.66 23.03
CA MET A 377 3.34 -42.92 23.04
C MET A 377 3.42 -43.51 24.45
N GLU A 378 3.67 -42.69 25.47
CA GLU A 378 3.70 -43.11 26.87
C GLU A 378 2.30 -43.51 27.39
N GLU A 379 1.24 -42.83 26.96
CA GLU A 379 -0.14 -43.19 27.29
C GLU A 379 -0.56 -44.53 26.64
N LYS A 380 -0.23 -44.71 25.36
CA LYS A 380 -0.69 -45.88 24.58
C LYS A 380 0.16 -47.12 24.81
N TYR A 381 1.48 -46.96 24.97
CA TYR A 381 2.43 -48.07 25.05
C TYR A 381 3.15 -48.16 26.40
N GLY A 382 2.91 -47.21 27.31
CA GLY A 382 3.63 -47.09 28.57
C GLY A 382 4.99 -46.41 28.42
N PRO A 383 5.62 -46.00 29.54
CA PRO A 383 7.00 -45.54 29.51
C PRO A 383 7.92 -46.67 29.04
N PRO A 384 9.02 -46.36 28.33
CA PRO A 384 9.99 -47.37 27.94
C PRO A 384 10.51 -48.10 29.19
N PRO A 385 10.75 -49.43 29.12
CA PRO A 385 11.29 -50.18 30.25
C PRO A 385 12.56 -49.52 30.78
N SER A 386 12.74 -49.51 32.09
CA SER A 386 13.87 -48.82 32.74
C SER A 386 15.24 -49.37 32.30
N GLU A 387 15.25 -50.64 31.91
CA GLU A 387 16.36 -51.41 31.34
C GLU A 387 16.82 -50.86 29.99
N CYS A 388 15.91 -50.17 29.27
CA CYS A 388 16.16 -49.55 27.98
C CYS A 388 16.56 -48.08 28.08
N MET A 389 16.75 -47.57 29.30
CA MET A 389 17.08 -46.19 29.58
C MET A 389 18.44 -46.11 30.28
N GLU A 390 19.37 -45.31 29.75
CA GLU A 390 20.61 -44.94 30.44
C GLU A 390 20.49 -43.46 30.86
N GLY A 391 19.96 -43.24 32.07
CA GLY A 391 19.49 -41.92 32.49
C GLY A 391 18.17 -41.56 31.81
N ASP A 392 18.11 -40.39 31.17
CA ASP A 392 16.92 -39.92 30.42
C ASP A 392 16.98 -40.26 28.92
N ARG A 393 17.98 -41.05 28.50
CA ARG A 393 18.21 -41.38 27.09
C ARG A 393 17.91 -42.85 26.82
N PHE A 394 17.08 -43.10 25.81
CA PHE A 394 16.84 -44.44 25.29
C PHE A 394 18.14 -44.99 24.67
N ILE A 395 18.54 -46.21 25.06
CA ILE A 395 19.82 -46.81 24.65
C ILE A 395 19.82 -47.33 23.21
N GLY A 396 18.69 -47.21 22.51
CA GLY A 396 18.48 -47.74 21.16
C GLY A 396 17.85 -49.13 21.19
N GLU A 397 17.16 -49.51 20.11
CA GLU A 397 16.33 -50.72 20.05
C GLU A 397 17.16 -52.00 20.27
N GLU A 398 18.28 -52.16 19.57
CA GLU A 398 19.16 -53.34 19.69
C GLU A 398 19.76 -53.50 21.09
N ALA A 399 20.15 -52.39 21.72
CA ALA A 399 20.69 -52.40 23.08
C ALA A 399 19.59 -52.62 24.13
N CYS A 400 18.40 -52.07 23.90
CA CYS A 400 17.19 -52.30 24.72
C CYS A 400 16.79 -53.77 24.68
N GLU A 401 16.73 -54.37 23.49
CA GLU A 401 16.44 -55.79 23.31
C GLU A 401 17.45 -56.66 24.06
N THR A 402 18.74 -56.37 23.92
CA THR A 402 19.80 -57.08 24.66
C THR A 402 19.63 -56.93 26.18
N ALA A 403 19.27 -55.73 26.66
CA ALA A 403 19.05 -55.45 28.08
C ALA A 403 17.83 -56.21 28.63
N LEU A 404 16.73 -56.29 27.86
CA LEU A 404 15.51 -57.01 28.22
C LEU A 404 15.70 -58.54 28.24
N ILE A 405 16.52 -59.09 27.31
CA ILE A 405 16.94 -60.49 27.37
C ILE A 405 17.76 -60.75 28.64
N ALA A 406 18.70 -59.85 28.95
CA ALA A 406 19.60 -60.00 30.10
C ALA A 406 18.88 -59.86 31.46
N SER A 407 17.83 -59.03 31.54
CA SER A 407 17.02 -58.88 32.75
C SER A 407 16.06 -60.06 32.98
N GLY A 408 15.77 -60.84 31.93
CA GLY A 408 14.80 -61.94 31.98
C GLY A 408 13.34 -61.48 31.86
N GLU A 409 13.11 -60.24 31.45
CA GLU A 409 11.79 -59.70 31.12
C GLU A 409 11.20 -60.39 29.87
N ILE A 410 12.07 -60.86 28.96
CA ILE A 410 11.66 -61.65 27.79
C ILE A 410 11.57 -63.13 28.17
N PRO A 411 10.42 -63.80 27.95
CA PRO A 411 10.27 -65.23 28.19
C PRO A 411 11.38 -66.03 27.47
N PRO A 412 12.03 -67.01 28.12
CA PRO A 412 13.12 -67.77 27.52
C PRO A 412 12.69 -68.55 26.27
N GLU A 413 11.40 -68.84 26.11
CA GLU A 413 10.81 -69.43 24.91
C GLU A 413 10.91 -68.54 23.67
N CYS A 414 11.01 -67.23 23.90
CA CYS A 414 11.15 -66.21 22.87
C CYS A 414 12.62 -65.87 22.57
N VAL A 415 13.56 -66.59 23.18
CA VAL A 415 15.00 -66.39 22.96
C VAL A 415 15.59 -67.68 22.40
N GLU A 416 16.07 -67.66 21.16
CA GLU A 416 16.70 -68.81 20.50
C GLU A 416 18.13 -68.44 20.10
N GLY A 417 19.11 -69.19 20.63
CA GLY A 417 20.52 -68.88 20.38
C GLY A 417 21.07 -67.65 21.12
N GLY A 418 20.29 -67.07 22.05
CA GLY A 418 20.66 -65.84 22.78
C GLY A 418 20.17 -64.55 22.13
N GLU A 419 19.42 -64.67 21.03
CA GLU A 419 18.76 -63.56 20.34
C GLU A 419 17.25 -63.72 20.49
N PHE A 420 16.52 -62.60 20.61
CA PHE A 420 15.07 -62.62 20.64
C PHE A 420 14.56 -62.91 19.22
N ILE A 421 13.65 -63.86 19.10
CA ILE A 421 13.19 -64.37 17.81
C ILE A 421 12.21 -63.42 17.08
N GLY A 422 12.04 -62.20 17.59
CA GLY A 422 11.05 -61.24 17.11
C GLY A 422 9.67 -61.42 17.74
N ARG A 423 8.89 -60.34 17.78
CA ARG A 423 7.57 -60.29 18.44
C ARG A 423 6.59 -61.32 17.88
N ASP A 424 6.47 -61.42 16.56
CA ASP A 424 5.48 -62.28 15.92
C ASP A 424 5.79 -63.77 16.10
N GLU A 425 7.07 -64.14 16.05
CA GLU A 425 7.50 -65.53 16.26
C GLU A 425 7.44 -65.90 17.75
N CYS A 426 7.79 -64.98 18.64
CA CYS A 426 7.58 -65.11 20.08
C CYS A 426 6.10 -65.34 20.40
N GLN A 427 5.21 -64.50 19.87
CA GLN A 427 3.77 -64.64 20.04
C GLN A 427 3.28 -66.00 19.52
N SER A 428 3.68 -66.40 18.33
CA SER A 428 3.32 -67.71 17.75
C SER A 428 3.80 -68.89 18.62
N LYS A 429 5.00 -68.82 19.19
CA LYS A 429 5.51 -69.85 20.10
C LYS A 429 4.76 -69.87 21.43
N MET A 430 4.38 -68.70 21.95
CA MET A 430 3.61 -68.57 23.19
C MET A 430 2.18 -69.11 22.99
N GLU A 431 1.50 -68.74 21.91
CA GLU A 431 0.17 -69.26 21.53
C GLU A 431 0.21 -70.78 21.35
N GLY A 432 1.25 -71.32 20.70
CA GLY A 432 1.40 -72.76 20.51
C GLY A 432 1.65 -73.54 21.81
N LYS A 433 2.23 -72.90 22.84
CA LYS A 433 2.59 -73.55 24.11
C LYS A 433 1.53 -73.39 25.20
N TYR A 434 0.93 -72.21 25.29
CA TYR A 434 -0.03 -71.86 26.34
C TYR A 434 -1.48 -71.83 25.84
N GLY A 435 -1.70 -71.96 24.53
CA GLY A 435 -3.02 -71.90 23.90
C GLY A 435 -3.45 -70.46 23.59
N GLU A 436 -4.53 -70.31 22.83
CA GLU A 436 -5.22 -69.03 22.68
C GLU A 436 -5.81 -68.60 24.05
N ALA A 437 -5.83 -67.29 24.31
CA ALA A 437 -6.49 -66.77 25.51
C ALA A 437 -7.97 -67.22 25.51
N PRO A 438 -8.55 -67.61 26.66
CA PRO A 438 -9.96 -67.97 26.75
C PRO A 438 -10.85 -66.87 26.17
N GLU A 439 -11.94 -67.22 25.47
CA GLU A 439 -12.87 -66.23 24.89
C GLU A 439 -13.42 -65.27 25.95
N GLU A 440 -13.53 -65.71 27.20
CA GLU A 440 -13.95 -64.89 28.33
C GLU A 440 -12.98 -63.76 28.69
N CYS A 441 -11.72 -63.87 28.23
CA CYS A 441 -10.69 -62.85 28.40
C CYS A 441 -10.49 -62.00 27.13
N MET A 442 -11.37 -62.17 26.13
CA MET A 442 -11.35 -61.40 24.89
C MET A 442 -12.61 -60.53 24.83
N GLU A 443 -12.45 -59.21 24.78
CA GLU A 443 -13.55 -58.27 24.55
C GLU A 443 -13.32 -57.59 23.21
N ASN A 444 -14.27 -57.75 22.27
CA ASN A 444 -14.16 -57.29 20.89
C ASN A 444 -12.95 -57.82 20.10
N GLY A 445 -12.41 -58.98 20.50
CA GLY A 445 -11.24 -59.58 19.86
C GLY A 445 -9.90 -59.08 20.38
N GLU A 446 -9.90 -58.21 21.40
CA GLU A 446 -8.70 -57.77 22.10
C GLU A 446 -8.66 -58.40 23.51
N PHE A 447 -7.45 -58.75 23.97
CA PHE A 447 -7.25 -59.31 25.30
C PHE A 447 -7.45 -58.22 26.35
N ILE A 448 -8.37 -58.44 27.30
CA ILE A 448 -8.75 -57.44 28.33
C ILE A 448 -7.66 -57.18 29.39
N GLY A 449 -6.49 -57.80 29.26
CA GLY A 449 -5.37 -57.69 30.20
C GLY A 449 -5.39 -58.75 31.30
N GLU A 450 -4.21 -59.07 31.83
CA GLU A 450 -3.99 -60.24 32.70
C GLU A 450 -4.78 -60.15 34.01
N GLU A 451 -4.82 -58.98 34.67
CA GLU A 451 -5.52 -58.81 35.95
C GLU A 451 -7.05 -58.88 35.80
N GLN A 452 -7.59 -58.35 34.70
CA GLN A 452 -9.03 -58.41 34.41
C GLN A 452 -9.42 -59.83 33.99
N CYS A 453 -8.64 -60.45 33.10
CA CYS A 453 -8.82 -61.86 32.74
C CYS A 453 -8.76 -62.76 33.98
N LYS A 454 -7.77 -62.57 34.84
CA LYS A 454 -7.64 -63.31 36.11
C LYS A 454 -8.83 -63.10 37.02
N SER A 455 -9.35 -61.87 37.10
CA SER A 455 -10.58 -61.58 37.87
C SER A 455 -11.80 -62.29 37.29
N ILE A 456 -12.00 -62.26 35.97
CA ILE A 456 -13.12 -62.95 35.30
C ILE A 456 -13.00 -64.47 35.47
N MET A 457 -11.80 -65.01 35.30
CA MET A 457 -11.55 -66.44 35.48
C MET A 457 -11.77 -66.87 36.93
N THR A 458 -11.34 -66.05 37.89
CA THR A 458 -11.57 -66.29 39.33
C THR A 458 -13.04 -66.16 39.70
N GLU A 459 -13.78 -65.23 39.09
CA GLU A 459 -15.21 -65.06 39.33
C GLU A 459 -16.02 -66.21 38.74
N LYS A 460 -15.73 -66.60 37.49
CA LYS A 460 -16.48 -67.64 36.77
C LYS A 460 -16.16 -69.04 37.24
N PHE A 461 -14.88 -69.34 37.50
CA PHE A 461 -14.42 -70.68 37.83
C PHE A 461 -14.04 -70.84 39.32
N GLY A 462 -14.08 -69.76 40.09
CA GLY A 462 -13.63 -69.72 41.48
C GLY A 462 -12.11 -69.59 41.58
N GLU A 463 -11.61 -69.23 42.77
CA GLU A 463 -10.20 -69.47 43.09
C GLU A 463 -9.95 -70.98 43.02
N ALA A 464 -8.84 -71.38 42.40
CA ALA A 464 -8.43 -72.78 42.37
C ALA A 464 -8.44 -73.32 43.82
N PRO A 465 -9.17 -74.41 44.12
CA PRO A 465 -9.26 -74.94 45.46
C PRO A 465 -7.86 -75.08 46.06
N SER A 466 -7.65 -74.62 47.29
CA SER A 466 -6.32 -74.65 47.94
C SER A 466 -5.70 -76.05 47.96
N GLU A 467 -6.54 -77.07 47.90
CA GLU A 467 -6.20 -78.49 47.81
C GLU A 467 -5.52 -78.87 46.49
N CYS A 468 -5.72 -78.09 45.44
CA CYS A 468 -5.10 -78.23 44.13
C CYS A 468 -3.85 -77.35 43.96
N MET A 469 -3.42 -76.68 45.02
CA MET A 469 -2.20 -75.91 45.04
C MET A 469 -1.16 -76.64 45.90
N GLN A 470 -0.04 -77.04 45.30
CA GLN A 470 1.09 -77.62 46.02
C GLN A 470 2.29 -76.68 45.87
N ASP A 471 2.83 -76.22 47.00
CA ASP A 471 3.91 -75.22 47.06
C ASP A 471 3.60 -73.89 46.32
N GLY A 472 2.31 -73.52 46.25
CA GLY A 472 1.85 -72.29 45.60
C GLY A 472 1.69 -72.39 44.08
N GLN A 473 1.95 -73.56 43.48
CA GLN A 473 1.68 -73.83 42.08
C GLN A 473 0.49 -74.77 41.93
N PHE A 474 -0.33 -74.53 40.90
CA PHE A 474 -1.45 -75.41 40.56
C PHE A 474 -0.91 -76.74 40.05
N ILE A 475 -1.32 -77.85 40.68
CA ILE A 475 -0.82 -79.19 40.34
C ILE A 475 -1.32 -79.72 38.98
N GLY A 476 -2.10 -78.92 38.24
CA GLY A 476 -2.69 -79.30 36.97
C GLY A 476 -4.08 -79.93 37.13
N GLU A 477 -4.91 -79.81 36.09
CA GLU A 477 -6.34 -80.12 36.16
C GLU A 477 -6.61 -81.58 36.50
N GLU A 478 -5.87 -82.52 35.90
CA GLU A 478 -6.04 -83.97 36.14
C GLU A 478 -5.64 -84.37 37.56
N GLU A 479 -4.54 -83.81 38.08
CA GLU A 479 -4.07 -84.10 39.44
C GLU A 479 -4.97 -83.42 40.49
N CYS A 480 -5.40 -82.19 40.23
CA CYS A 480 -6.41 -81.49 41.03
C CYS A 480 -7.72 -82.29 41.09
N LYS A 481 -8.20 -82.79 39.95
CA LYS A 481 -9.40 -83.62 39.86
C LYS A 481 -9.25 -84.91 40.64
N ALA A 482 -8.08 -85.55 40.60
CA ALA A 482 -7.79 -86.73 41.42
C ALA A 482 -7.82 -86.41 42.92
N VAL A 483 -7.22 -85.29 43.36
CA VAL A 483 -7.22 -84.85 44.76
C VAL A 483 -8.65 -84.51 45.24
N MET A 484 -9.45 -83.87 44.40
CA MET A 484 -10.84 -83.51 44.71
C MET A 484 -11.72 -84.77 44.85
N ILE A 485 -11.50 -85.78 43.99
CA ILE A 485 -12.17 -87.09 44.09
C ILE A 485 -11.73 -87.82 45.37
N GLU A 486 -10.44 -87.85 45.70
CA GLU A 486 -9.92 -88.50 46.90
C GLU A 486 -10.50 -87.90 48.19
N LYS A 487 -10.69 -86.56 48.20
CA LYS A 487 -11.29 -85.84 49.32
C LYS A 487 -12.82 -85.91 49.37
N GLY A 488 -13.46 -86.64 48.45
CA GLY A 488 -14.90 -86.85 48.43
C GLY A 488 -15.70 -85.61 48.03
N ILE A 489 -15.06 -84.64 47.35
CA ILE A 489 -15.71 -83.44 46.85
C ILE A 489 -16.28 -83.79 45.46
N SER A 490 -17.60 -84.02 45.39
CA SER A 490 -18.25 -84.33 44.11
C SER A 490 -18.39 -83.06 43.27
N ILE A 491 -17.62 -82.96 42.20
CA ILE A 491 -17.86 -81.95 41.16
C ILE A 491 -19.13 -82.39 40.41
N GLY A 492 -20.23 -81.66 40.59
CA GLY A 492 -21.50 -81.98 39.95
C GLY A 492 -21.40 -81.85 38.41
N PRO A 493 -22.19 -82.61 37.64
CA PRO A 493 -22.21 -82.46 36.19
C PRO A 493 -22.76 -81.06 35.83
N GLY A 494 -21.89 -80.15 35.42
CA GLY A 494 -22.26 -78.85 34.87
C GLY A 494 -23.09 -79.05 33.61
N GLY A 495 -24.33 -78.54 33.64
CA GLY A 495 -25.34 -78.80 32.63
C GLY A 495 -25.14 -77.99 31.34
N GLU A 496 -25.21 -78.70 30.23
CA GLU A 496 -25.68 -78.17 28.96
C GLU A 496 -27.13 -77.69 29.14
N GLY A 497 -27.37 -76.39 29.02
CA GLY A 497 -28.69 -75.78 29.22
C GLY A 497 -28.88 -74.55 28.35
N SER A 498 -29.39 -74.80 27.14
CA SER A 498 -29.90 -73.82 26.19
C SER A 498 -30.91 -72.86 26.82
N ILE A 499 -30.71 -71.55 26.65
CA ILE A 499 -31.76 -70.54 26.85
C ILE A 499 -31.79 -69.65 25.60
N GLU A 500 -32.65 -70.03 24.66
CA GLU A 500 -33.31 -69.10 23.75
C GLU A 500 -34.45 -68.41 24.50
N GLY A 501 -34.59 -67.10 24.35
CA GLY A 501 -35.80 -66.38 24.77
C GLY A 501 -35.58 -64.91 25.07
N GLY A 502 -35.81 -64.06 24.06
CA GLY A 502 -35.70 -62.61 24.19
C GLY A 502 -36.85 -61.94 24.95
N PHE A 503 -36.63 -60.67 25.29
CA PHE A 503 -37.67 -59.66 25.49
C PHE A 503 -37.09 -58.30 25.10
N GLY A 504 -37.76 -57.61 24.19
CA GLY A 504 -37.45 -56.24 23.79
C GLY A 504 -37.93 -55.21 24.80
N GLY A 505 -37.29 -54.05 24.78
CA GLY A 505 -37.68 -52.85 25.53
C GLY A 505 -36.88 -51.66 25.04
N GLU A 506 -37.47 -50.91 24.11
CA GLU A 506 -36.98 -49.61 23.66
C GLU A 506 -37.03 -48.59 24.83
N GLY A 507 -35.98 -47.78 24.96
CA GLY A 507 -35.89 -46.72 25.95
C GLY A 507 -34.60 -45.92 25.81
N GLY A 508 -34.47 -45.20 24.68
CA GLY A 508 -33.35 -44.29 24.44
C GLY A 508 -33.73 -42.84 24.75
N PHE A 509 -33.07 -42.23 25.72
CA PHE A 509 -32.85 -40.79 25.79
C PHE A 509 -31.43 -40.59 26.32
N GLY A 510 -30.56 -40.06 25.46
CA GLY A 510 -29.15 -39.83 25.75
C GLY A 510 -28.97 -38.58 26.62
N GLU A 511 -28.21 -38.75 27.70
CA GLU A 511 -27.55 -37.66 28.41
C GLU A 511 -26.21 -37.39 27.70
N MET A 512 -26.02 -36.16 27.20
CA MET A 512 -24.70 -35.59 26.93
C MET A 512 -24.38 -34.61 28.04
N GLY A 513 -23.23 -34.79 28.68
CA GLY A 513 -22.67 -33.88 29.68
C GLY A 513 -22.11 -32.61 29.05
N ILE A 514 -22.30 -31.49 29.75
CA ILE A 514 -21.63 -30.20 29.54
C ILE A 514 -20.97 -29.82 30.89
N PRO A 515 -19.75 -29.25 30.89
CA PRO A 515 -18.93 -29.15 32.10
C PRO A 515 -19.41 -28.06 33.06
N GLN A 516 -19.13 -28.27 34.35
CA GLN A 516 -19.46 -27.37 35.46
C GLN A 516 -18.59 -26.11 35.42
N GLY A 517 -19.22 -24.97 35.13
CA GLY A 517 -18.75 -23.64 35.52
C GLY A 517 -19.64 -23.12 36.65
N GLU A 518 -19.03 -22.57 37.71
CA GLU A 518 -19.73 -22.09 38.90
C GLU A 518 -20.69 -20.94 38.57
N PHE A 519 -21.98 -21.13 38.85
CA PHE A 519 -23.03 -20.12 38.69
C PHE A 519 -23.03 -19.12 39.87
N PRO A 520 -23.25 -17.81 39.63
CA PRO A 520 -23.34 -16.81 40.70
C PRO A 520 -24.50 -17.14 41.66
N SER A 521 -24.22 -17.15 42.98
CA SER A 521 -25.19 -17.49 44.03
C SER A 521 -26.42 -16.58 44.10
N GLU A 522 -26.41 -15.47 43.37
CA GLU A 522 -27.46 -14.46 43.36
C GLU A 522 -28.65 -14.82 42.44
N CYS A 523 -28.48 -15.82 41.57
CA CYS A 523 -29.54 -16.34 40.71
C CYS A 523 -30.21 -17.62 41.26
N ALA A 524 -29.88 -18.02 42.50
CA ALA A 524 -30.29 -19.31 43.06
C ALA A 524 -31.82 -19.49 43.18
N ASP A 525 -32.58 -18.39 43.29
CA ASP A 525 -34.05 -18.41 43.45
C ASP A 525 -34.81 -17.73 42.31
N LEU A 526 -34.13 -17.42 41.19
CA LEU A 526 -34.72 -16.71 40.05
C LEU A 526 -34.88 -17.63 38.84
N SER A 527 -35.92 -17.41 38.03
CA SER A 527 -36.02 -18.09 36.74
C SER A 527 -34.90 -17.63 35.79
N PRO A 528 -34.52 -18.44 34.78
CA PRO A 528 -33.44 -18.09 33.85
C PRO A 528 -33.65 -16.73 33.16
N GLU A 529 -34.89 -16.37 32.88
CA GLU A 529 -35.28 -15.10 32.27
C GLU A 529 -35.09 -13.92 33.24
N GLU A 530 -35.43 -14.10 34.53
CA GLU A 530 -35.21 -13.10 35.58
C GLU A 530 -33.72 -12.93 35.92
N CYS A 531 -32.95 -14.01 35.96
CA CYS A 531 -31.49 -13.95 36.17
C CYS A 531 -30.81 -13.19 35.02
N THR A 532 -31.30 -13.36 33.78
CA THR A 532 -30.77 -12.64 32.61
C THR A 532 -31.01 -11.12 32.72
N GLU A 533 -32.15 -10.70 33.24
CA GLU A 533 -32.44 -9.27 33.47
C GLU A 533 -31.63 -8.69 34.64
N VAL A 534 -31.38 -9.47 35.71
CA VAL A 534 -30.48 -9.07 36.81
C VAL A 534 -29.04 -8.89 36.32
N MET A 535 -28.56 -9.77 35.43
CA MET A 535 -27.23 -9.67 34.84
C MET A 535 -27.10 -8.49 33.86
N LYS A 536 -28.15 -8.18 33.09
CA LYS A 536 -28.20 -6.97 32.24
C LYS A 536 -28.17 -5.67 33.06
N GLY A 537 -28.82 -5.64 34.22
CA GLY A 537 -28.81 -4.48 35.12
C GLY A 537 -27.41 -4.18 35.69
N LYS A 538 -26.66 -5.23 36.09
CA LYS A 538 -25.32 -5.06 36.68
C LYS A 538 -24.24 -4.69 35.67
N PHE A 539 -24.39 -5.07 34.40
CA PHE A 539 -23.46 -4.62 33.35
C PHE A 539 -23.62 -3.13 33.02
N GLY A 540 -24.80 -2.55 33.26
CA GLY A 540 -25.06 -1.12 33.08
C GLY A 540 -24.56 -0.21 34.22
N GLU A 541 -24.55 -0.70 35.47
CA GLU A 541 -24.16 0.13 36.63
C GLU A 541 -22.65 0.20 36.87
N LYS A 542 -21.86 -0.77 36.37
CA LYS A 542 -20.40 -0.79 36.62
C LYS A 542 -19.57 0.00 35.60
N PHE A 543 -20.19 0.51 34.54
CA PHE A 543 -19.53 1.38 33.55
C PHE A 543 -19.77 2.89 33.80
N GLY A 544 -20.64 3.24 34.77
CA GLY A 544 -21.08 4.61 35.03
C GLY A 544 -20.29 5.42 36.07
N GLU A 545 -19.31 4.82 36.78
CA GLU A 545 -18.63 5.49 37.90
C GLU A 545 -17.17 5.95 37.62
N THR A 546 -16.63 5.82 36.40
CA THR A 546 -15.22 6.20 36.12
C THR A 546 -14.99 7.34 35.11
N MET A 547 -16.01 8.12 34.74
CA MET A 547 -15.78 9.31 33.88
C MET A 547 -16.59 10.51 34.38
N GLN A 548 -16.06 11.25 35.35
CA GLN A 548 -16.49 12.62 35.64
C GLN A 548 -15.38 13.60 35.26
N GLY A 549 -15.61 14.31 34.16
CA GLY A 549 -14.88 15.53 33.82
C GLY A 549 -14.73 15.74 32.33
N ILE A 550 -15.70 16.41 31.70
CA ILE A 550 -15.62 17.36 30.54
C ILE A 550 -17.06 17.52 29.98
N PRO A 551 -17.52 18.74 29.67
CA PRO A 551 -18.94 19.01 29.36
C PRO A 551 -19.35 18.57 27.95
N GLU A 552 -20.62 18.16 27.86
CA GLU A 552 -21.32 17.68 26.66
C GLU A 552 -21.54 18.77 25.60
N GLY A 553 -21.41 18.37 24.32
CA GLY A 553 -22.12 19.01 23.22
C GLY A 553 -21.55 18.74 21.83
N MET A 554 -21.83 17.57 21.23
CA MET A 554 -22.07 17.41 19.78
C MET A 554 -22.53 15.98 19.42
N PRO A 555 -23.48 15.81 18.48
CA PRO A 555 -23.88 14.50 17.97
C PRO A 555 -22.90 14.01 16.89
N GLN A 556 -22.54 12.73 16.95
CA GLN A 556 -21.81 12.06 15.87
C GLN A 556 -22.73 11.88 14.65
N ILE A 557 -22.26 12.32 13.48
CA ILE A 557 -22.76 11.89 12.18
C ILE A 557 -21.58 11.26 11.45
N SER A 558 -21.69 9.95 11.23
CA SER A 558 -20.93 9.20 10.25
C SER A 558 -21.36 9.59 8.84
N GLY A 559 -20.42 10.06 8.02
CA GLY A 559 -20.65 10.33 6.60
C GLY A 559 -19.47 11.10 6.02
N GLY A 560 -18.65 10.42 5.23
CA GLY A 560 -17.59 11.06 4.47
C GLY A 560 -18.16 12.12 3.52
N LEU A 561 -17.47 13.25 3.43
CA LEU A 561 -17.67 14.28 2.41
C LEU A 561 -16.30 14.72 1.89
N PRO A 562 -16.19 15.08 0.60
CA PRO A 562 -14.97 15.63 0.03
C PRO A 562 -14.88 17.12 0.34
N GLU A 563 -13.78 17.58 0.95
CA GLU A 563 -13.41 19.00 1.03
C GLU A 563 -12.44 19.30 -0.12
N MET A 564 -12.76 20.28 -0.98
CA MET A 564 -11.77 20.97 -1.82
C MET A 564 -11.46 22.32 -1.17
N PRO A 565 -10.18 22.71 -1.02
CA PRO A 565 -9.87 24.05 -0.54
C PRO A 565 -10.03 25.10 -1.66
N LEU A 566 -10.57 26.26 -1.28
CA LEU A 566 -10.50 27.48 -2.07
C LEU A 566 -9.02 27.86 -2.31
N SER A 567 -8.74 28.41 -3.50
CA SER A 567 -7.39 28.86 -3.84
C SER A 567 -6.93 29.98 -2.88
N PRO A 568 -5.63 30.05 -2.52
CA PRO A 568 -5.09 31.13 -1.70
C PRO A 568 -5.36 32.54 -2.27
N GLU A 569 -5.51 32.67 -3.58
CA GLU A 569 -5.85 33.94 -4.25
C GLU A 569 -7.30 34.36 -4.02
N ASP A 570 -8.23 33.41 -3.99
CA ASP A 570 -9.63 33.67 -3.66
C ASP A 570 -9.79 34.01 -2.17
N LEU A 571 -8.98 33.39 -1.31
CA LEU A 571 -8.91 33.70 0.11
C LEU A 571 -8.40 35.14 0.34
N MET A 572 -7.34 35.54 -0.37
CA MET A 572 -6.77 36.90 -0.28
C MET A 572 -7.71 37.96 -0.84
N LYS A 573 -8.42 37.69 -1.94
CA LYS A 573 -9.47 38.58 -2.46
C LYS A 573 -10.63 38.73 -1.47
N GLN A 574 -11.01 37.68 -0.74
CA GLN A 574 -12.07 37.75 0.27
C GLN A 574 -11.65 38.54 1.51
N ILE A 575 -10.42 38.35 2.02
CA ILE A 575 -9.88 39.12 3.15
C ILE A 575 -9.87 40.62 2.83
N GLN A 576 -9.59 41.01 1.59
CA GLN A 576 -9.61 42.42 1.16
C GLN A 576 -10.99 43.07 1.19
N THR A 577 -12.08 42.29 1.19
CA THR A 577 -13.46 42.82 1.24
C THR A 577 -14.00 43.03 2.66
N LEU A 578 -13.28 42.56 3.69
CA LEU A 578 -13.74 42.67 5.08
C LEU A 578 -13.66 44.10 5.64
N PRO A 579 -14.57 44.48 6.56
CA PRO A 579 -14.48 45.71 7.34
C PRO A 579 -13.14 45.85 8.07
N SER A 580 -12.64 47.07 8.23
CA SER A 580 -11.29 47.33 8.76
C SER A 580 -11.08 46.83 10.19
N ASP A 581 -12.12 46.79 11.02
CA ASP A 581 -12.08 46.25 12.38
C ASP A 581 -12.03 44.71 12.45
N MET A 582 -12.45 44.02 11.38
CA MET A 582 -12.29 42.57 11.23
C MET A 582 -10.90 42.22 10.69
N LYS A 583 -10.38 43.00 9.73
CA LYS A 583 -9.00 42.82 9.22
C LYS A 583 -7.97 42.91 10.34
N GLU A 584 -8.11 43.90 11.23
CA GLU A 584 -7.20 44.09 12.37
C GLU A 584 -7.30 42.96 13.43
N LYS A 585 -8.41 42.22 13.46
CA LYS A 585 -8.57 41.06 14.34
C LYS A 585 -7.99 39.79 13.70
N ILE A 586 -8.17 39.61 12.40
CA ILE A 586 -7.66 38.47 11.63
C ILE A 586 -6.12 38.51 11.51
N GLU A 587 -5.51 39.70 11.42
CA GLU A 587 -4.04 39.84 11.45
C GLU A 587 -3.40 39.38 12.77
N LYS A 588 -4.18 39.27 13.85
CA LYS A 588 -3.69 38.83 15.17
C LYS A 588 -3.84 37.32 15.41
N PHE A 589 -4.43 36.58 14.46
CA PHE A 589 -4.59 35.13 14.54
C PHE A 589 -3.37 34.40 13.95
N SER A 590 -3.06 33.23 14.51
CA SER A 590 -2.15 32.27 13.86
C SER A 590 -2.78 31.75 12.57
N GLU A 591 -1.96 31.25 11.64
CA GLU A 591 -2.44 30.74 10.33
C GLU A 591 -3.50 29.63 10.49
N MET A 592 -3.39 28.80 11.53
CA MET A 592 -4.36 27.74 11.84
C MET A 592 -5.69 28.30 12.37
N GLU A 593 -5.65 29.35 13.20
CA GLU A 593 -6.85 30.05 13.69
C GLU A 593 -7.55 30.84 12.59
N LYS A 594 -6.81 31.38 11.60
CA LYS A 594 -7.40 32.01 10.41
C LYS A 594 -8.17 30.98 9.57
N LEU A 595 -7.64 29.77 9.45
CA LEU A 595 -8.27 28.66 8.72
C LEU A 595 -9.57 28.20 9.42
N GLU A 596 -9.55 28.00 10.73
CA GLU A 596 -10.74 27.65 11.52
C GLU A 596 -11.81 28.76 11.52
N PHE A 597 -11.40 30.03 11.64
CA PHE A 597 -12.31 31.17 11.61
C PHE A 597 -13.06 31.28 10.27
N MET A 598 -12.38 30.95 9.16
CA MET A 598 -12.98 30.96 7.82
C MET A 598 -13.89 29.75 7.56
N LYS A 599 -13.62 28.57 8.15
CA LYS A 599 -14.53 27.40 8.10
C LYS A 599 -15.92 27.68 8.70
N GLN A 600 -16.06 28.66 9.61
CA GLN A 600 -17.36 29.06 10.16
C GLN A 600 -18.20 29.98 9.26
N TYR A 601 -17.65 30.50 8.16
CA TYR A 601 -18.30 31.49 7.29
C TYR A 601 -18.41 31.02 5.84
N GLU A 602 -19.26 30.01 5.58
CA GLU A 602 -19.61 29.63 4.20
C GLU A 602 -20.81 30.44 3.66
N PRO A 603 -20.71 31.09 2.48
CA PRO A 603 -21.85 31.69 1.82
C PRO A 603 -22.70 30.63 1.09
N LYS A 604 -24.01 30.62 1.34
CA LYS A 604 -24.97 29.76 0.63
C LYS A 604 -24.95 30.05 -0.89
N GLN A 605 -24.47 29.08 -1.67
CA GLN A 605 -24.54 29.09 -3.13
C GLN A 605 -25.85 28.44 -3.62
N VAL A 606 -26.29 28.80 -4.83
CA VAL A 606 -27.49 28.25 -5.49
C VAL A 606 -27.07 27.67 -6.84
N GLY A 607 -27.37 26.40 -7.10
CA GLY A 607 -27.10 25.75 -8.39
C GLY A 607 -28.08 26.22 -9.48
N ILE A 608 -27.56 26.59 -10.65
CA ILE A 608 -28.30 26.94 -11.86
C ILE A 608 -27.93 25.95 -12.95
N LEU A 609 -28.92 25.28 -13.55
CA LEU A 609 -28.69 24.41 -14.70
C LEU A 609 -28.69 25.25 -15.97
N THR A 610 -27.60 25.19 -16.74
CA THR A 610 -27.48 25.83 -18.06
C THR A 610 -27.37 24.77 -19.15
N SER A 611 -27.43 25.15 -20.43
CA SER A 611 -27.20 24.25 -21.56
C SER A 611 -25.85 23.53 -21.49
N ASP A 612 -24.88 24.10 -20.78
CA ASP A 612 -23.50 23.62 -20.67
C ASP A 612 -23.23 22.86 -19.36
N GLY A 613 -24.28 22.59 -18.56
CA GLY A 613 -24.18 21.94 -17.26
C GLY A 613 -24.59 22.83 -16.08
N MET A 614 -24.49 22.29 -14.86
CA MET A 614 -24.90 22.99 -13.63
C MET A 614 -23.77 23.90 -13.14
N LYS A 615 -24.06 25.19 -12.94
CA LYS A 615 -23.14 26.21 -12.40
C LYS A 615 -23.68 26.70 -11.06
N PHE A 616 -22.84 26.77 -10.04
CA PHE A 616 -23.22 27.35 -8.74
C PHE A 616 -22.99 28.85 -8.77
N VAL A 617 -24.03 29.62 -8.43
CA VAL A 617 -23.93 31.08 -8.32
C VAL A 617 -24.13 31.51 -6.88
N SER A 618 -23.35 32.50 -6.46
CA SER A 618 -23.51 33.14 -5.15
C SER A 618 -24.85 33.88 -5.06
N THR A 619 -25.31 34.15 -3.83
CA THR A 619 -26.51 34.98 -3.61
C THR A 619 -26.36 36.39 -4.23
N GLN A 620 -25.13 36.91 -4.32
CA GLN A 620 -24.84 38.20 -4.95
C GLN A 620 -24.99 38.13 -6.48
N GLU A 621 -24.54 37.05 -7.11
CA GLU A 621 -24.72 36.81 -8.54
C GLU A 621 -26.18 36.55 -8.90
N LEU A 622 -26.93 35.81 -8.09
CA LEU A 622 -28.38 35.64 -8.28
C LEU A 622 -29.13 36.98 -8.24
N ASN A 623 -28.71 37.91 -7.37
CA ASN A 623 -29.26 39.26 -7.32
C ASN A 623 -28.88 40.10 -8.56
N LYS A 624 -27.66 39.94 -9.09
CA LYS A 624 -27.26 40.56 -10.38
C LYS A 624 -28.06 39.99 -11.55
N ILE A 625 -28.33 38.69 -11.57
CA ILE A 625 -29.19 38.04 -12.58
C ILE A 625 -30.61 38.61 -12.53
N LYS A 626 -31.16 38.86 -11.33
CA LYS A 626 -32.47 39.53 -11.16
C LYS A 626 -32.46 40.97 -11.67
N GLU A 627 -31.38 41.71 -11.44
CA GLU A 627 -31.23 43.08 -11.94
C GLU A 627 -31.16 43.11 -13.47
N MET A 628 -30.38 42.20 -14.06
CA MET A 628 -30.31 42.02 -15.52
C MET A 628 -31.65 41.57 -16.11
N ALA A 629 -32.37 40.67 -15.45
CA ALA A 629 -33.74 40.30 -15.83
C ALA A 629 -34.67 41.52 -15.80
N GLY A 630 -34.56 42.39 -14.79
CA GLY A 630 -35.32 43.64 -14.72
C GLY A 630 -35.11 44.56 -15.92
N GLN A 631 -33.90 44.61 -16.47
CA GLN A 631 -33.57 45.38 -17.68
C GLN A 631 -34.15 44.72 -18.94
N LEU A 632 -34.15 43.38 -19.02
CA LEU A 632 -34.74 42.61 -20.13
C LEU A 632 -36.26 42.78 -20.25
N LYS A 633 -36.95 43.15 -19.15
CA LYS A 633 -38.41 43.37 -19.15
C LYS A 633 -38.85 44.46 -20.13
N GLU A 634 -38.02 45.47 -20.35
CA GLU A 634 -38.34 46.59 -21.25
C GLU A 634 -37.90 46.33 -22.70
N THR A 635 -36.85 45.55 -22.91
CA THR A 635 -36.25 45.31 -24.24
C THR A 635 -36.72 44.03 -24.91
N GLU A 636 -36.93 42.95 -24.16
CA GLU A 636 -37.23 41.61 -24.67
C GLU A 636 -38.23 40.85 -23.75
N PRO A 637 -39.53 41.19 -23.78
CA PRO A 637 -40.51 40.74 -22.78
C PRO A 637 -40.76 39.22 -22.77
N GLU A 638 -40.56 38.53 -23.89
CA GLU A 638 -40.70 37.07 -23.96
C GLU A 638 -39.53 36.35 -23.27
N LYS A 639 -38.28 36.80 -23.49
CA LYS A 639 -37.12 36.25 -22.78
C LYS A 639 -37.14 36.59 -21.30
N PHE A 640 -37.64 37.77 -20.94
CA PHE A 640 -37.88 38.13 -19.55
C PHE A 640 -38.88 37.18 -18.87
N LYS A 641 -39.97 36.80 -19.57
CA LYS A 641 -40.98 35.90 -19.02
C LYS A 641 -40.41 34.50 -18.76
N GLU A 642 -39.55 34.02 -19.65
CA GLU A 642 -38.84 32.74 -19.50
C GLU A 642 -37.87 32.79 -18.31
N LEU A 643 -36.99 33.79 -18.28
CA LEU A 643 -36.00 34.00 -17.21
C LEU A 643 -36.66 34.26 -15.85
N SER A 644 -37.77 34.99 -15.81
CA SER A 644 -38.52 35.26 -14.57
C SER A 644 -39.15 33.99 -13.99
N ASN A 645 -39.63 33.06 -14.83
CA ASN A 645 -40.18 31.79 -14.37
C ASN A 645 -39.08 30.88 -13.80
N GLU A 646 -37.87 30.91 -14.34
CA GLU A 646 -36.73 30.17 -13.80
C GLU A 646 -36.25 30.75 -12.47
N ILE A 647 -36.18 32.08 -12.36
CA ILE A 647 -35.85 32.77 -11.10
C ILE A 647 -36.88 32.43 -10.00
N GLU A 648 -38.17 32.42 -10.32
CA GLU A 648 -39.24 32.07 -9.36
C GLU A 648 -39.15 30.61 -8.90
N LYS A 649 -38.80 29.68 -9.80
CA LYS A 649 -38.51 28.28 -9.43
C LYS A 649 -37.32 28.18 -8.46
N LEU A 650 -36.24 28.93 -8.71
CA LEU A 650 -35.05 28.94 -7.86
C LEU A 650 -35.32 29.56 -6.47
N GLU A 651 -36.16 30.59 -6.40
CA GLU A 651 -36.58 31.17 -5.10
C GLU A 651 -37.40 30.19 -4.28
N LYS A 652 -38.33 29.48 -4.92
CA LYS A 652 -39.14 28.47 -4.26
C LYS A 652 -38.29 27.31 -3.71
N LEU A 653 -37.27 26.89 -4.45
CA LEU A 653 -36.31 25.86 -4.01
C LEU A 653 -35.45 26.34 -2.82
N LYS A 654 -35.06 27.62 -2.80
CA LYS A 654 -34.37 28.23 -1.67
C LYS A 654 -35.23 28.27 -0.40
N GLU A 655 -36.54 28.48 -0.54
CA GLU A 655 -37.49 28.52 0.59
C GLU A 655 -37.84 27.12 1.12
N GLU A 656 -37.83 26.09 0.28
CA GLU A 656 -38.23 24.73 0.66
C GLU A 656 -37.15 23.92 1.41
N GLY A 657 -35.87 24.34 1.37
CA GLY A 657 -34.82 23.83 2.25
C GLY A 657 -34.58 22.31 2.22
N LYS A 658 -34.83 21.65 1.08
CA LYS A 658 -34.70 20.19 0.95
C LYS A 658 -33.25 19.75 0.63
N PRO A 659 -32.79 18.61 1.18
CA PRO A 659 -31.49 18.02 0.83
C PRO A 659 -31.48 17.42 -0.58
N PHE A 660 -30.31 17.46 -1.21
CA PHE A 660 -30.03 17.19 -2.63
C PHE A 660 -30.36 15.77 -3.12
N GLU A 661 -30.47 14.78 -2.22
CA GLU A 661 -30.62 13.36 -2.58
C GLU A 661 -32.00 13.01 -3.18
N GLU A 662 -33.06 13.77 -2.89
CA GLU A 662 -34.37 13.60 -3.54
C GLU A 662 -34.37 14.01 -5.03
N PHE A 663 -33.35 14.78 -5.48
CA PHE A 663 -33.33 15.40 -6.81
C PHE A 663 -32.62 14.53 -7.87
N LYS A 664 -31.67 13.68 -7.45
CA LYS A 664 -30.85 12.86 -8.37
C LYS A 664 -31.68 11.77 -9.07
N GLY A 665 -32.74 11.28 -8.44
CA GLY A 665 -33.61 10.24 -9.01
C GLY A 665 -34.50 10.71 -10.16
N GLY A 666 -34.98 11.96 -10.15
CA GLY A 666 -35.94 12.44 -11.16
C GLY A 666 -35.31 12.86 -12.50
N PHE A 667 -34.07 13.35 -12.49
CA PHE A 667 -33.42 13.91 -13.68
C PHE A 667 -32.60 12.90 -14.47
N ILE A 668 -32.15 11.81 -13.84
CA ILE A 668 -31.47 10.71 -14.53
C ILE A 668 -32.47 9.99 -15.45
N ASP A 669 -33.69 9.73 -14.95
CA ASP A 669 -34.76 9.09 -15.73
C ASP A 669 -35.16 9.93 -16.95
N GLU A 670 -35.28 11.26 -16.82
CA GLU A 670 -35.70 12.14 -17.92
C GLU A 670 -34.60 12.32 -18.99
N ARG A 671 -33.32 12.26 -18.59
CA ARG A 671 -32.17 12.33 -19.52
C ARG A 671 -31.95 10.99 -20.24
N GLU A 672 -32.16 9.87 -19.57
CA GLU A 672 -32.15 8.54 -20.21
C GLU A 672 -33.32 8.37 -21.19
N GLU A 673 -34.52 8.87 -20.86
CA GLU A 673 -35.65 8.85 -21.80
C GLU A 673 -35.39 9.71 -23.06
N GLN A 674 -34.77 10.88 -22.92
CA GLN A 674 -34.39 11.72 -24.07
C GLN A 674 -33.28 11.09 -24.91
N LYS A 675 -32.30 10.43 -24.28
CA LYS A 675 -31.23 9.70 -25.00
C LYS A 675 -31.80 8.51 -25.78
N GLN A 676 -32.72 7.75 -25.18
CA GLN A 676 -33.41 6.65 -25.86
C GLN A 676 -34.34 7.12 -26.99
N GLN A 677 -34.90 8.33 -26.92
CA GLN A 677 -35.67 8.91 -28.02
C GLN A 677 -34.78 9.40 -29.16
N GLY A 678 -33.59 9.93 -28.86
CA GLY A 678 -32.59 10.33 -29.86
C GLY A 678 -32.05 9.13 -30.65
N GLU A 679 -31.63 8.07 -29.96
CA GLU A 679 -31.11 6.84 -30.59
C GLU A 679 -32.19 6.15 -31.46
N LYS A 680 -33.47 6.22 -31.08
CA LYS A 680 -34.58 5.70 -31.91
C LYS A 680 -34.83 6.52 -33.17
N GLN A 681 -34.54 7.83 -33.17
CA GLN A 681 -34.70 8.67 -34.35
C GLN A 681 -33.52 8.51 -35.32
N GLU A 682 -32.31 8.26 -34.81
CA GLU A 682 -31.12 8.02 -35.61
C GLU A 682 -31.20 6.67 -36.35
N ILE A 683 -31.62 5.60 -35.67
CA ILE A 683 -31.83 4.28 -36.28
C ILE A 683 -32.92 4.32 -37.38
N ALA A 684 -33.97 5.13 -37.18
CA ALA A 684 -35.03 5.28 -38.18
C ALA A 684 -34.57 6.07 -39.43
N ALA A 685 -33.59 6.98 -39.28
CA ALA A 685 -33.02 7.73 -40.40
C ALA A 685 -32.07 6.89 -41.25
N ASP A 686 -31.32 5.97 -40.62
CA ASP A 686 -30.41 5.05 -41.29
C ASP A 686 -31.17 3.96 -42.07
N GLU A 687 -32.30 3.46 -41.55
CA GLU A 687 -33.15 2.51 -42.28
C GLU A 687 -33.83 3.14 -43.53
N GLU A 688 -34.16 4.43 -43.48
CA GLU A 688 -34.70 5.17 -44.65
C GLU A 688 -33.64 5.47 -45.72
N THR A 689 -32.35 5.55 -45.34
CA THR A 689 -31.26 5.75 -46.30
C THR A 689 -30.85 4.45 -46.99
N GLU A 690 -30.83 3.32 -46.28
CA GLU A 690 -30.58 2.00 -46.90
C GLU A 690 -31.71 1.58 -47.87
N THR A 691 -32.96 1.96 -47.60
CA THR A 691 -34.06 1.66 -48.53
C THR A 691 -34.04 2.53 -49.79
N GLN A 692 -33.50 3.76 -49.73
CA GLN A 692 -33.33 4.61 -50.92
C GLN A 692 -32.15 4.18 -51.79
N GLU A 693 -31.08 3.64 -51.22
CA GLU A 693 -29.96 3.09 -52.01
C GLU A 693 -30.28 1.74 -52.66
N ALA A 694 -31.27 0.98 -52.14
CA ALA A 694 -31.72 -0.27 -52.74
C ALA A 694 -32.70 -0.08 -53.94
N GLU A 695 -33.26 1.12 -54.14
CA GLU A 695 -34.16 1.43 -55.26
C GLU A 695 -33.48 2.18 -56.44
N ILE A 696 -32.18 2.50 -56.33
CA ILE A 696 -31.34 3.08 -57.41
C ILE A 696 -30.51 1.97 -58.06
#